data_AF-A0A8J7SHM9-F1
#
_entry.id   AF-A0A8J7SHM9-F1
#
_cell.length_a   1.000
_cell.length_b   1.000
_cell.length_c   1.000
_cell.angle_alpha   90.00
_cell.angle_beta   90.00
_cell.angle_gamma   90.00
#
_symmetry.space_group_name_H-M   'P 1'
#
loop_
_entity.id
_entity.type
_entity.pdbx_description
1 polymer ?
#
loop_
_entity_poly.entity_id
_entity_poly.type
_entity_poly.pdbx_seq_one_letter_code
_entity_poly.pdbx_strand_id
1 'polypeptide(L)'
;MTMRISVFGSCQSDVLARALEVMLGGAEAEACMPQRLGRLDAEGVSRLLDADLVLAARNFEFPAQARPDPSRVVTYPTVFFRGFHPDMAHLIKGGEQLSTAFGPYHSAIAYAAHRLGYSRDEAVDLYCDAVFEKLGYYAKFDEARQQLADDSRRCDLPLEGEVDGWLRGGCFMHTYNHPKFRVIGTVARLLLDKLGIEPRIETPEDFAEDPLLNGAVWSVYPGIAERLGLAGAFAFRGPKRMGARFGGLEDLVAASYELYDQPKARDATPVGVDLEACEAAFAASGVRGKAGHGKKSAGRGTRVRNPYVGLPPHQFWRKAVSEPPLDAIDPVVDAPFTIARTDRLGSAGSCFAQHIARTLQRSGYNYFVPEAAPEGITDAEAAQKNYGVFSARYGNIYTARQLVQLFDRAHGRFDPADRAWLRPDGRYADPFRPQIEPDGFATEDAVEEARAAHLAAVRTLFADVDVFVFTLGLTEAWEATADGAVFPLAPGVAAGAPDPARYRFVNFTAAEVEADMLGFLDRLREVNPSSRAVITVSPVPLVATYEPRSVITSTCYSKSALRVAAEQICRARPGIAYYPSYELITGQFTRGAYFEDDLRNVTPDGVAHAMRLFVQYYGEPEQPAEDAEPPVDPLFKVICDEERLDSDA
;
A
#
# COMPACT_ATOMS: atom_id res chain seq x y z
N MET A 1 25.01 -25.07 -49.01
CA MET A 1 23.62 -25.54 -48.97
C MET A 1 23.08 -25.20 -47.59
N THR A 2 21.89 -24.63 -47.54
CA THR A 2 21.16 -24.40 -46.29
C THR A 2 20.84 -25.77 -45.66
N MET A 3 21.22 -25.97 -44.40
CA MET A 3 20.89 -27.18 -43.66
C MET A 3 19.38 -27.22 -43.39
N ARG A 4 18.71 -28.32 -43.78
CA ARG A 4 17.28 -28.53 -43.54
C ARG A 4 17.07 -29.35 -42.28
N ILE A 5 16.40 -28.75 -41.30
CA ILE A 5 16.15 -29.34 -39.98
C ILE A 5 14.66 -29.60 -39.84
N SER A 6 14.26 -30.85 -39.57
CA SER A 6 12.88 -31.17 -39.21
C SER A 6 12.77 -31.41 -37.71
N VAL A 7 11.85 -30.70 -37.05
CA VAL A 7 11.60 -30.83 -35.62
C VAL A 7 10.30 -31.62 -35.39
N PHE A 8 10.43 -32.90 -35.04
CA PHE A 8 9.31 -33.83 -34.88
C PHE A 8 8.84 -33.92 -33.44
N GLY A 9 7.54 -33.76 -33.18
CA GLY A 9 7.00 -33.95 -31.83
C GLY A 9 5.67 -33.25 -31.55
N SER A 10 5.65 -32.45 -30.48
CA SER A 10 4.45 -31.81 -29.92
C SER A 10 4.35 -30.33 -30.31
N CYS A 11 3.43 -29.58 -29.67
CA CYS A 11 3.37 -28.13 -29.78
C CYS A 11 4.70 -27.41 -29.47
N GLN A 12 5.61 -28.03 -28.70
CA GLN A 12 6.95 -27.48 -28.43
C GLN A 12 7.86 -27.50 -29.66
N SER A 13 7.59 -28.36 -30.65
CA SER A 13 8.38 -28.46 -31.88
C SER A 13 8.37 -27.17 -32.70
N ASP A 14 7.24 -26.45 -32.67
CA ASP A 14 7.10 -25.14 -33.34
C ASP A 14 8.03 -24.08 -32.72
N VAL A 15 8.11 -24.04 -31.40
CA VAL A 15 9.01 -23.12 -30.68
C VAL A 15 10.47 -23.49 -30.89
N LEU A 16 10.80 -24.78 -30.91
CA LEU A 16 12.16 -25.23 -31.12
C LEU A 16 12.62 -24.96 -32.56
N ALA A 17 11.75 -25.20 -33.56
CA ALA A 17 12.01 -24.82 -34.95
C ALA A 17 12.27 -23.31 -35.06
N ARG A 18 11.40 -22.49 -34.46
CA ARG A 18 11.58 -21.03 -34.42
C ARG A 18 12.88 -20.61 -33.73
N ALA A 19 13.25 -21.26 -32.63
CA ALA A 19 14.53 -21.01 -31.95
C ALA A 19 15.70 -21.24 -32.91
N LEU A 20 15.71 -22.39 -33.59
CA LEU A 20 16.78 -22.77 -34.51
C LEU A 20 16.88 -21.84 -35.73
N GLU A 21 15.75 -21.41 -36.29
CA GLU A 21 15.73 -20.42 -37.37
C GLU A 21 16.45 -19.14 -36.97
N VAL A 22 16.11 -18.60 -35.79
CA VAL A 22 16.73 -17.38 -35.24
C VAL A 22 18.21 -17.60 -34.94
N MET A 23 18.53 -18.68 -34.24
CA MET A 23 19.90 -18.96 -33.77
C MET A 23 20.87 -19.21 -34.92
N LEU A 24 20.43 -19.84 -36.02
CA LEU A 24 21.29 -20.19 -37.15
C LEU A 24 21.28 -19.14 -38.27
N GLY A 25 20.27 -18.25 -38.29
CA GLY A 25 20.18 -17.10 -39.20
C GLY A 25 20.19 -17.44 -40.69
N GLY A 26 19.92 -18.71 -41.04
CA GLY A 26 19.98 -19.22 -42.41
C GLY A 26 19.75 -20.73 -42.55
N ALA A 27 19.24 -21.41 -41.52
CA ALA A 27 18.76 -22.80 -41.59
C ALA A 27 17.26 -22.81 -41.88
N GLU A 28 16.79 -23.81 -42.63
CA GLU A 28 15.37 -24.08 -42.82
C GLU A 28 14.95 -25.08 -41.73
N ALA A 29 14.43 -24.57 -40.62
CA ALA A 29 13.98 -25.40 -39.50
C ALA A 29 12.45 -25.39 -39.41
N GLU A 30 11.82 -26.54 -39.66
CA GLU A 30 10.36 -26.65 -39.71
C GLU A 30 9.83 -27.68 -38.71
N ALA A 31 8.74 -27.33 -38.03
CA ALA A 31 8.05 -28.25 -37.14
C ALA A 31 7.20 -29.26 -37.93
N CYS A 32 7.33 -30.53 -37.55
CA CYS A 32 6.52 -31.64 -38.05
C CYS A 32 5.75 -32.27 -36.89
N MET A 33 4.45 -31.98 -36.79
CA MET A 33 3.59 -32.49 -35.72
C MET A 33 2.64 -33.55 -36.29
N PRO A 34 2.54 -34.75 -35.69
CA PRO A 34 1.57 -35.75 -36.10
C PRO A 34 0.14 -35.24 -35.86
N GLN A 35 -0.71 -35.44 -36.85
CA GLN A 35 -2.15 -35.19 -36.79
C GLN A 35 -2.83 -36.25 -35.89
N ARG A 36 -4.16 -36.14 -35.73
CA ARG A 36 -4.95 -37.11 -34.96
C ARG A 36 -4.66 -38.55 -35.41
N LEU A 37 -4.56 -39.47 -34.45
CA LEU A 37 -4.19 -40.89 -34.64
C LEU A 37 -2.74 -41.14 -35.07
N GLY A 38 -1.83 -40.17 -34.91
CA GLY A 38 -0.40 -40.36 -35.19
C GLY A 38 -0.08 -40.40 -36.69
N ARG A 39 -0.89 -39.75 -37.53
CA ARG A 39 -0.67 -39.70 -38.98
C ARG A 39 0.00 -38.38 -39.39
N LEU A 40 0.78 -38.41 -40.46
CA LEU A 40 1.30 -37.22 -41.14
C LEU A 40 0.66 -37.12 -42.52
N ASP A 41 0.46 -35.89 -43.00
CA ASP A 41 0.15 -35.63 -44.40
C ASP A 41 1.41 -35.82 -45.28
N ALA A 42 1.21 -35.81 -46.60
CA ALA A 42 2.30 -36.06 -47.54
C ALA A 42 3.47 -35.08 -47.38
N GLU A 43 3.17 -33.82 -47.04
CA GLU A 43 4.17 -32.78 -46.81
C GLU A 43 4.98 -33.06 -45.54
N GLY A 44 4.34 -33.42 -44.43
CA GLY A 44 4.99 -33.81 -43.19
C GLY A 44 5.87 -35.07 -43.34
N VAL A 45 5.45 -36.02 -44.19
CA VAL A 45 6.30 -37.18 -44.53
C VAL A 45 7.56 -36.72 -45.29
N SER A 46 7.40 -35.88 -46.33
CA SER A 46 8.53 -35.35 -47.11
C SER A 46 9.51 -34.58 -46.22
N ARG A 47 9.01 -33.68 -45.36
CA ARG A 47 9.83 -32.90 -44.42
C ARG A 47 10.71 -33.77 -43.52
N LEU A 48 10.21 -34.91 -43.05
CA LEU A 48 10.99 -35.83 -42.22
C LEU A 48 12.03 -36.62 -43.01
N LEU A 49 11.65 -37.15 -44.18
CA LEU A 49 12.51 -38.03 -44.95
C LEU A 49 13.62 -37.26 -45.69
N ASP A 50 13.33 -36.03 -46.11
CA ASP A 50 14.24 -35.21 -46.89
C ASP A 50 15.18 -34.36 -46.02
N ALA A 51 14.98 -34.30 -44.70
CA ALA A 51 15.80 -33.49 -43.81
C ALA A 51 17.26 -33.97 -43.72
N ASP A 52 18.16 -33.00 -43.52
CA ASP A 52 19.58 -33.27 -43.24
C ASP A 52 19.77 -33.65 -41.76
N LEU A 53 18.92 -33.11 -40.87
CA LEU A 53 18.85 -33.42 -39.45
C LEU A 53 17.38 -33.50 -39.00
N VAL A 54 17.05 -34.53 -38.21
CA VAL A 54 15.75 -34.68 -37.56
C VAL A 54 15.93 -34.58 -36.05
N LEU A 55 15.34 -33.55 -35.45
CA LEU A 55 15.24 -33.40 -34.00
C LEU A 55 13.92 -34.00 -33.55
N ALA A 56 13.96 -35.12 -32.82
CA ALA A 56 12.76 -35.87 -32.44
C ALA A 56 12.49 -35.79 -30.93
N ALA A 57 11.29 -35.36 -30.55
CA ALA A 57 10.85 -35.41 -29.17
C ALA A 57 10.83 -36.88 -28.70
N ARG A 58 11.52 -37.20 -27.60
CA ARG A 58 11.72 -38.59 -27.15
C ARG A 58 10.42 -39.39 -26.98
N ASN A 59 9.34 -38.72 -26.57
CA ASN A 59 8.07 -39.37 -26.24
C ASN A 59 7.15 -39.55 -27.46
N PHE A 60 7.67 -39.38 -28.68
CA PHE A 60 6.92 -39.51 -29.92
C PHE A 60 7.53 -40.59 -30.81
N GLU A 61 6.68 -41.49 -31.28
CA GLU A 61 7.06 -42.50 -32.26
C GLU A 61 6.82 -41.99 -33.68
N PHE A 62 7.74 -42.30 -34.58
CA PHE A 62 7.56 -42.03 -36.00
C PHE A 62 6.47 -42.92 -36.59
N PRO A 63 5.54 -42.37 -37.38
CA PRO A 63 4.60 -43.17 -38.16
C PRO A 63 5.36 -44.13 -39.08
N ALA A 64 4.81 -45.33 -39.31
CA ALA A 64 5.49 -46.35 -40.12
C ALA A 64 5.90 -45.85 -41.52
N GLN A 65 5.09 -44.96 -42.10
CA GLN A 65 5.30 -44.35 -43.41
C GLN A 65 6.30 -43.18 -43.43
N ALA A 66 6.83 -42.76 -42.28
CA ALA A 66 7.63 -41.54 -42.14
C ALA A 66 8.81 -41.73 -41.17
N ARG A 67 9.55 -42.84 -41.35
CA ARG A 67 10.72 -43.17 -40.53
C ARG A 67 12.00 -42.62 -41.20
N PRO A 68 12.62 -41.56 -40.67
CA PRO A 68 13.88 -41.05 -41.21
C PRO A 68 15.05 -42.01 -40.95
N ASP A 69 16.17 -41.77 -41.64
CA ASP A 69 17.43 -42.47 -41.39
C ASP A 69 17.87 -42.25 -39.93
N PRO A 70 18.02 -43.32 -39.11
CA PRO A 70 18.41 -43.20 -37.71
C PRO A 70 19.71 -42.41 -37.48
N SER A 71 20.64 -42.38 -38.45
CA SER A 71 21.89 -41.62 -38.31
C SER A 71 21.69 -40.10 -38.35
N ARG A 72 20.52 -39.64 -38.80
CA ARG A 72 20.14 -38.22 -38.86
C ARG A 72 19.21 -37.81 -37.72
N VAL A 73 18.86 -38.73 -36.83
CA VAL A 73 17.91 -38.47 -35.75
C VAL A 73 18.66 -38.16 -34.46
N VAL A 74 18.38 -37.00 -33.88
CA VAL A 74 18.80 -36.65 -32.52
C VAL A 74 17.57 -36.43 -31.66
N THR A 75 17.50 -37.15 -30.54
CA THR A 75 16.37 -37.03 -29.62
C THR A 75 16.54 -35.88 -28.65
N TYR A 76 15.45 -35.18 -28.34
CA TYR A 76 15.41 -34.13 -27.33
C TYR A 76 14.29 -34.37 -26.30
N PRO A 77 14.43 -33.89 -25.06
CA PRO A 77 13.39 -34.04 -24.04
C PRO A 77 12.23 -33.08 -24.32
N THR A 78 11.00 -33.59 -24.20
CA THR A 78 9.82 -32.71 -24.08
C THR A 78 9.78 -32.16 -22.67
N VAL A 79 9.71 -30.84 -22.51
CA VAL A 79 9.68 -30.20 -21.19
C VAL A 79 8.26 -30.27 -20.63
N PHE A 80 8.02 -31.23 -19.73
CA PHE A 80 6.81 -31.29 -18.91
C PHE A 80 7.15 -30.90 -17.48
N PHE A 81 6.50 -29.86 -16.96
CA PHE A 81 6.77 -29.35 -15.62
C PHE A 81 5.46 -28.98 -14.91
N ARG A 82 4.93 -29.94 -14.15
CA ARG A 82 3.66 -29.80 -13.41
C ARG A 82 3.78 -29.03 -12.10
N GLY A 83 5.00 -28.72 -11.65
CA GLY A 83 5.27 -28.09 -10.36
C GLY A 83 4.53 -26.77 -10.12
N PHE A 84 4.31 -25.97 -11.17
CA PHE A 84 3.58 -24.70 -11.07
C PHE A 84 2.06 -24.85 -11.19
N HIS A 85 1.60 -25.91 -11.84
CA HIS A 85 0.20 -26.09 -12.23
C HIS A 85 -0.30 -27.51 -11.92
N PRO A 86 -0.17 -27.98 -10.67
CA PRO A 86 -0.50 -29.37 -10.32
C PRO A 86 -1.99 -29.68 -10.47
N ASP A 87 -2.84 -28.67 -10.45
CA ASP A 87 -4.30 -28.78 -10.61
C ASP A 87 -4.77 -28.98 -12.06
N MET A 88 -3.89 -28.86 -13.06
CA MET A 88 -4.27 -29.02 -14.46
C MET A 88 -4.59 -30.47 -14.81
N ALA A 89 -5.83 -30.69 -15.23
CA ALA A 89 -6.39 -31.94 -15.71
C ALA A 89 -6.88 -31.83 -17.16
N HIS A 90 -7.23 -32.97 -17.75
CA HIS A 90 -7.92 -33.06 -19.05
C HIS A 90 -9.19 -33.88 -18.92
N LEU A 91 -10.19 -33.59 -19.76
CA LEU A 91 -11.36 -34.43 -19.95
C LEU A 91 -11.37 -34.97 -21.38
N ILE A 92 -11.35 -36.29 -21.52
CA ILE A 92 -11.25 -36.97 -22.82
C ILE A 92 -12.57 -37.70 -23.12
N LYS A 93 -13.17 -37.43 -24.28
CA LYS A 93 -14.35 -38.14 -24.79
C LYS A 93 -14.10 -38.59 -26.22
N GLY A 94 -14.19 -39.90 -26.49
CA GLY A 94 -14.01 -40.44 -27.84
C GLY A 94 -12.64 -40.13 -28.47
N GLY A 95 -11.59 -40.00 -27.64
CA GLY A 95 -10.25 -39.60 -28.08
C GLY A 95 -10.06 -38.09 -28.27
N GLU A 96 -11.08 -37.27 -28.00
CA GLU A 96 -10.99 -35.81 -28.09
C GLU A 96 -10.92 -35.16 -26.71
N GLN A 97 -10.06 -34.15 -26.57
CA GLN A 97 -10.05 -33.29 -25.39
C GLN A 97 -11.20 -32.31 -25.45
N LEU A 98 -12.03 -32.31 -24.40
CA LEU A 98 -13.05 -31.28 -24.23
C LEU A 98 -12.36 -29.95 -23.88
N SER A 99 -12.99 -28.84 -24.26
CA SER A 99 -12.45 -27.50 -24.02
C SER A 99 -13.53 -26.57 -23.49
N THR A 100 -13.12 -25.66 -22.61
CA THR A 100 -13.91 -24.50 -22.19
C THR A 100 -13.44 -23.26 -22.96
N ALA A 101 -13.97 -22.08 -22.62
CA ALA A 101 -13.44 -20.82 -23.12
C ALA A 101 -11.97 -20.57 -22.72
N PHE A 102 -11.45 -21.27 -21.71
CA PHE A 102 -10.05 -21.19 -21.26
C PHE A 102 -9.13 -22.26 -21.87
N GLY A 103 -9.63 -23.03 -22.85
CA GLY A 103 -8.87 -24.04 -23.58
C GLY A 103 -9.11 -25.48 -23.11
N PRO A 104 -8.18 -26.40 -23.43
CA PRO A 104 -8.35 -27.85 -23.20
C PRO A 104 -7.95 -28.31 -21.79
N TYR A 105 -7.54 -27.38 -20.93
CA TYR A 105 -7.15 -27.65 -19.55
C TYR A 105 -8.33 -27.43 -18.62
N HIS A 106 -8.51 -28.38 -17.70
CA HIS A 106 -9.50 -28.37 -16.64
C HIS A 106 -8.80 -28.27 -15.29
N SER A 107 -9.54 -27.88 -14.26
CA SER A 107 -9.07 -27.97 -12.89
C SER A 107 -9.55 -29.30 -12.27
N ALA A 108 -8.62 -30.04 -11.65
CA ALA A 108 -8.95 -31.24 -10.90
C ALA A 108 -9.88 -30.93 -9.73
N ILE A 109 -9.64 -29.81 -9.03
CA ILE A 109 -10.52 -29.31 -7.97
C ILE A 109 -11.91 -29.01 -8.51
N ALA A 110 -12.07 -28.22 -9.57
CA ALA A 110 -13.39 -27.87 -10.11
C ALA A 110 -14.16 -29.09 -10.60
N TYR A 111 -13.47 -30.03 -11.27
CA TYR A 111 -14.11 -31.25 -11.76
C TYR A 111 -14.58 -32.14 -10.61
N ALA A 112 -13.73 -32.37 -9.61
CA ALA A 112 -14.10 -33.17 -8.44
C ALA A 112 -15.23 -32.52 -7.63
N ALA A 113 -15.17 -31.19 -7.43
CA ALA A 113 -16.20 -30.45 -6.72
C ALA A 113 -17.57 -30.61 -7.40
N HIS A 114 -17.62 -30.50 -8.73
CA HIS A 114 -18.84 -30.72 -9.51
C HIS A 114 -19.38 -32.15 -9.35
N ARG A 115 -18.49 -33.15 -9.48
CA ARG A 115 -18.85 -34.57 -9.31
C ARG A 115 -19.37 -34.89 -7.91
N LEU A 116 -18.86 -34.22 -6.89
CA LEU A 116 -19.25 -34.38 -5.49
C LEU A 116 -20.43 -33.47 -5.08
N GLY A 117 -21.03 -32.72 -6.01
CA GLY A 117 -22.25 -31.95 -5.78
C GLY A 117 -22.05 -30.59 -5.11
N TYR A 118 -20.82 -30.06 -5.09
CA TYR A 118 -20.54 -28.70 -4.64
C TYR A 118 -21.05 -27.69 -5.67
N SER A 119 -21.67 -26.61 -5.21
CA SER A 119 -22.02 -25.47 -6.04
C SER A 119 -20.78 -24.76 -6.60
N ARG A 120 -20.96 -23.90 -7.60
CA ARG A 120 -19.88 -23.10 -8.19
C ARG A 120 -19.14 -22.28 -7.13
N ASP A 121 -19.90 -21.65 -6.23
CA ASP A 121 -19.36 -20.87 -5.12
C ASP A 121 -18.56 -21.75 -4.16
N GLU A 122 -19.12 -22.87 -3.73
CA GLU A 122 -18.40 -23.79 -2.82
C GLU A 122 -17.15 -24.37 -3.50
N ALA A 123 -17.15 -24.59 -4.81
CA ALA A 123 -15.98 -25.05 -5.56
C ALA A 123 -14.86 -24.01 -5.62
N VAL A 124 -15.19 -22.72 -5.75
CA VAL A 124 -14.21 -21.63 -5.66
C VAL A 124 -13.51 -21.63 -4.29
N ASP A 125 -14.21 -21.99 -3.22
CA ASP A 125 -13.64 -22.03 -1.85
C ASP A 125 -12.65 -23.17 -1.62
N LEU A 126 -12.68 -24.19 -2.47
CA LEU A 126 -11.75 -25.33 -2.39
C LEU A 126 -10.36 -24.98 -2.92
N TYR A 127 -10.16 -23.81 -3.53
CA TYR A 127 -8.84 -23.32 -3.95
C TYR A 127 -8.13 -22.61 -2.80
N CYS A 128 -7.82 -23.37 -1.75
CA CYS A 128 -7.16 -22.89 -0.56
C CYS A 128 -6.04 -23.82 -0.09
N ASP A 129 -5.17 -23.31 0.77
CA ASP A 129 -3.96 -24.01 1.22
C ASP A 129 -4.25 -25.35 1.90
N ALA A 130 -5.36 -25.47 2.65
CA ALA A 130 -5.75 -26.73 3.28
C ALA A 130 -5.98 -27.85 2.24
N VAL A 131 -6.60 -27.51 1.11
CA VAL A 131 -6.81 -28.45 0.01
C VAL A 131 -5.50 -28.71 -0.74
N PHE A 132 -4.72 -27.66 -1.02
CA PHE A 132 -3.43 -27.79 -1.72
C PHE A 132 -2.45 -28.67 -0.95
N GLU A 133 -2.36 -28.52 0.36
CA GLU A 133 -1.53 -29.35 1.24
C GLU A 133 -1.96 -30.81 1.18
N LYS A 134 -3.27 -31.08 1.27
CA LYS A 134 -3.81 -32.45 1.24
C LYS A 134 -3.71 -33.12 -0.12
N LEU A 135 -3.80 -32.36 -1.21
CA LEU A 135 -3.54 -32.84 -2.56
C LEU A 135 -2.04 -32.95 -2.88
N GLY A 136 -1.15 -32.57 -1.94
CA GLY A 136 0.29 -32.63 -2.12
C GLY A 136 0.83 -31.64 -3.14
N TYR A 137 0.09 -30.56 -3.46
CA TYR A 137 0.47 -29.60 -4.50
C TYR A 137 1.82 -28.95 -4.24
N TYR A 138 2.18 -28.73 -2.98
CA TYR A 138 3.45 -28.11 -2.61
C TYR A 138 4.67 -29.01 -2.83
N ALA A 139 4.51 -30.34 -2.88
CA ALA A 139 5.60 -31.28 -3.19
C ALA A 139 5.83 -31.44 -4.70
N LYS A 140 4.86 -31.01 -5.54
CA LYS A 140 4.87 -31.25 -6.98
C LYS A 140 6.01 -30.54 -7.71
N PHE A 141 6.55 -29.47 -7.13
CA PHE A 141 7.68 -28.76 -7.73
C PHE A 141 8.94 -29.64 -7.76
N ASP A 142 9.30 -30.24 -6.63
CA ASP A 142 10.49 -31.09 -6.52
C ASP A 142 10.32 -32.39 -7.33
N GLU A 143 9.13 -32.98 -7.31
CA GLU A 143 8.80 -34.13 -8.17
C GLU A 143 8.97 -33.79 -9.66
N ALA A 144 8.47 -32.63 -10.10
CA ALA A 144 8.60 -32.19 -11.49
C ALA A 144 10.05 -31.88 -11.86
N ARG A 145 10.83 -31.31 -10.93
CA ARG A 145 12.28 -31.08 -11.11
C ARG A 145 13.03 -32.39 -11.30
N GLN A 146 12.73 -33.40 -10.49
CA GLN A 146 13.34 -34.72 -10.61
C GLN A 146 12.95 -35.41 -11.93
N GLN A 147 11.67 -35.36 -12.31
CA GLN A 147 11.20 -35.93 -13.57
C GLN A 147 11.88 -35.27 -14.79
N LEU A 148 12.02 -33.94 -14.78
CA LEU A 148 12.73 -33.22 -15.84
C LEU A 148 14.20 -33.66 -15.91
N ALA A 149 14.87 -33.81 -14.78
CA ALA A 149 16.25 -34.30 -14.74
C ALA A 149 16.37 -35.67 -15.40
N ASP A 150 15.49 -36.60 -15.04
CA ASP A 150 15.51 -37.98 -15.55
C ASP A 150 15.21 -38.04 -17.06
N ASP A 151 14.24 -37.27 -17.55
CA ASP A 151 13.92 -37.20 -18.98
C ASP A 151 15.02 -36.52 -19.80
N SER A 152 15.69 -35.53 -19.23
CA SER A 152 16.73 -34.75 -19.91
C SER A 152 18.05 -35.53 -20.02
N ARG A 153 18.46 -36.24 -18.96
CA ARG A 153 19.62 -37.17 -18.97
C ARG A 153 19.48 -38.28 -19.99
N ARG A 154 18.26 -38.79 -20.16
CA ARG A 154 17.95 -39.82 -21.16
C ARG A 154 18.21 -39.37 -22.60
N CYS A 155 18.23 -38.06 -22.85
CA CYS A 155 18.54 -37.44 -24.14
C CYS A 155 19.97 -36.86 -24.21
N ASP A 156 20.80 -37.08 -23.19
CA ASP A 156 22.11 -36.44 -22.99
C ASP A 156 22.06 -34.91 -23.07
N LEU A 157 21.02 -34.30 -22.50
CA LEU A 157 20.83 -32.85 -22.45
C LEU A 157 20.46 -32.48 -21.01
N PRO A 158 21.43 -32.30 -20.09
CA PRO A 158 21.15 -32.15 -18.66
C PRO A 158 20.48 -30.80 -18.37
N LEU A 159 19.16 -30.79 -18.21
CA LEU A 159 18.38 -29.58 -17.94
C LEU A 159 18.26 -29.26 -16.45
N GLU A 160 18.66 -30.16 -15.55
CA GLU A 160 18.49 -29.98 -14.11
C GLU A 160 19.26 -28.78 -13.53
N GLY A 161 20.40 -28.42 -14.15
CA GLY A 161 21.22 -27.26 -13.76
C GLY A 161 20.61 -25.92 -14.19
N GLU A 162 19.69 -25.94 -15.14
CA GLU A 162 19.09 -24.74 -15.74
C GLU A 162 17.86 -24.25 -14.96
N VAL A 163 17.21 -25.14 -14.20
CA VAL A 163 15.95 -24.86 -13.50
C VAL A 163 16.05 -23.66 -12.57
N ASP A 164 17.10 -23.58 -11.75
CA ASP A 164 17.28 -22.46 -10.81
C ASP A 164 17.54 -21.13 -11.56
N GLY A 165 18.22 -21.20 -12.70
CA GLY A 165 18.42 -20.07 -13.60
C GLY A 165 17.11 -19.57 -14.18
N TRP A 166 16.26 -20.47 -14.67
CA TRP A 166 14.93 -20.12 -15.15
C TRP A 166 14.04 -19.56 -14.04
N LEU A 167 14.15 -20.08 -12.82
CA LEU A 167 13.36 -19.64 -11.66
C LEU A 167 13.64 -18.21 -11.24
N ARG A 168 14.91 -17.75 -11.35
CA ARG A 168 15.27 -16.35 -11.08
C ARG A 168 14.49 -15.36 -11.95
N GLY A 169 14.08 -15.78 -13.14
CA GLY A 169 13.23 -14.99 -14.03
C GLY A 169 11.73 -15.23 -13.84
N GLY A 170 11.29 -15.81 -12.72
CA GLY A 170 9.90 -16.13 -12.42
C GLY A 170 9.42 -17.48 -12.98
N CYS A 171 8.10 -17.73 -12.93
CA CYS A 171 7.49 -18.94 -13.52
C CYS A 171 7.88 -19.08 -15.00
N PHE A 172 8.47 -20.22 -15.36
CA PHE A 172 9.00 -20.49 -16.71
C PHE A 172 8.06 -21.33 -17.59
N MET A 173 6.81 -21.54 -17.15
CA MET A 173 5.79 -22.31 -17.84
C MET A 173 4.51 -21.47 -18.04
N HIS A 174 3.88 -21.54 -19.21
CA HIS A 174 2.53 -21.01 -19.46
C HIS A 174 1.43 -21.98 -19.00
N THR A 175 1.68 -23.28 -19.19
CA THR A 175 0.92 -24.42 -18.66
C THR A 175 1.89 -25.56 -18.39
N TYR A 176 1.46 -26.67 -17.77
CA TYR A 176 2.40 -27.75 -17.39
C TYR A 176 3.22 -28.36 -18.55
N ASN A 177 2.77 -28.18 -19.78
CA ASN A 177 3.38 -28.69 -21.02
C ASN A 177 3.76 -27.58 -22.02
N HIS A 178 3.49 -26.31 -21.71
CA HIS A 178 3.85 -25.18 -22.55
C HIS A 178 4.92 -24.34 -21.84
N PRO A 179 6.22 -24.65 -22.01
CA PRO A 179 7.29 -23.83 -21.49
C PRO A 179 7.34 -22.46 -22.18
N LYS A 180 7.87 -21.45 -21.47
CA LYS A 180 8.20 -20.16 -22.06
C LYS A 180 9.35 -20.29 -23.06
N PHE A 181 9.38 -19.41 -24.06
CA PHE A 181 10.39 -19.45 -25.12
C PHE A 181 11.83 -19.60 -24.61
N ARG A 182 12.25 -18.83 -23.59
CA ARG A 182 13.61 -18.93 -23.00
C ARG A 182 14.03 -20.35 -22.56
N VAL A 183 13.06 -21.18 -22.16
CA VAL A 183 13.33 -22.57 -21.76
C VAL A 183 13.63 -23.42 -23.00
N ILE A 184 12.83 -23.26 -24.06
CA ILE A 184 13.08 -23.93 -25.34
C ILE A 184 14.36 -23.38 -26.00
N GLY A 185 14.67 -22.10 -25.87
CA GLY A 185 15.95 -21.52 -26.29
C GLY A 185 17.14 -22.19 -25.61
N THR A 186 17.01 -22.54 -24.32
CA THR A 186 18.03 -23.33 -23.60
C THR A 186 18.16 -24.75 -24.17
N VAL A 187 17.04 -25.44 -24.44
CA VAL A 187 17.05 -26.76 -25.11
C VAL A 187 17.72 -26.69 -26.48
N ALA A 188 17.44 -25.64 -27.26
CA ALA A 188 18.04 -25.41 -28.57
C ALA A 188 19.56 -25.20 -28.45
N ARG A 189 20.02 -24.36 -27.51
CA ARG A 189 21.46 -24.15 -27.22
C ARG A 189 22.17 -25.46 -26.90
N LEU A 190 21.62 -26.26 -25.99
CA LEU A 190 22.22 -27.55 -25.61
C LEU A 190 22.22 -28.57 -26.75
N LEU A 191 21.19 -28.56 -27.61
CA LEU A 191 21.15 -29.39 -28.80
C LEU A 191 22.21 -29.00 -29.83
N LEU A 192 22.38 -27.70 -30.07
CA LEU A 192 23.40 -27.18 -30.98
C LEU A 192 24.81 -27.50 -30.47
N ASP A 193 25.06 -27.34 -29.17
CA ASP A 193 26.31 -27.75 -28.52
C ASP A 193 26.58 -29.26 -28.68
N LYS A 194 25.58 -30.11 -28.40
CA LYS A 194 25.66 -31.57 -28.62
C LYS A 194 25.98 -31.93 -30.08
N LEU A 195 25.52 -31.13 -31.02
CA LEU A 195 25.75 -31.31 -32.46
C LEU A 195 27.06 -30.68 -32.95
N GLY A 196 27.78 -29.93 -32.10
CA GLY A 196 28.97 -29.17 -32.50
C GLY A 196 28.66 -28.03 -33.48
N ILE A 197 27.44 -27.47 -33.41
CA ILE A 197 26.99 -26.37 -34.26
C ILE A 197 27.01 -25.08 -33.43
N GLU A 198 27.83 -24.11 -33.84
CA GLU A 198 27.87 -22.81 -33.16
C GLU A 198 26.66 -21.93 -33.55
N PRO A 199 25.90 -21.40 -32.58
CA PRO A 199 24.81 -20.47 -32.86
C PRO A 199 25.35 -19.07 -33.21
N ARG A 200 24.66 -18.36 -34.10
CA ARG A 200 24.91 -16.93 -34.39
C ARG A 200 24.26 -16.00 -33.37
N ILE A 201 23.10 -16.39 -32.86
CA ILE A 201 22.35 -15.68 -31.82
C ILE A 201 22.16 -16.67 -30.68
N GLU A 202 22.62 -16.30 -29.48
CA GLU A 202 22.49 -17.18 -28.31
C GLU A 202 21.11 -17.09 -27.65
N THR A 203 20.44 -15.94 -27.71
CA THR A 203 19.15 -15.67 -27.01
C THR A 203 17.97 -15.50 -27.99
N PRO A 204 17.50 -16.57 -28.64
CA PRO A 204 16.41 -16.46 -29.64
C PRO A 204 15.12 -15.85 -29.10
N GLU A 205 14.87 -15.99 -27.80
CA GLU A 205 13.72 -15.43 -27.09
C GLU A 205 13.62 -13.89 -27.17
N ASP A 206 14.73 -13.19 -27.44
CA ASP A 206 14.75 -11.73 -27.56
C ASP A 206 14.38 -11.24 -28.98
N PHE A 207 14.35 -12.15 -29.97
CA PHE A 207 14.22 -11.81 -31.39
C PHE A 207 12.98 -12.40 -32.07
N ALA A 208 12.21 -13.24 -31.37
CA ALA A 208 10.99 -13.83 -31.92
C ALA A 208 9.87 -13.93 -30.87
N GLU A 209 8.62 -13.85 -31.35
CA GLU A 209 7.45 -14.08 -30.51
C GLU A 209 7.38 -15.53 -30.03
N ASP A 210 6.91 -15.74 -28.79
CA ASP A 210 6.68 -17.07 -28.23
C ASP A 210 5.42 -17.72 -28.85
N PRO A 211 5.54 -18.77 -29.68
CA PRO A 211 4.38 -19.40 -30.30
C PRO A 211 3.43 -20.05 -29.28
N LEU A 212 3.93 -20.55 -28.15
CA LEU A 212 3.11 -21.19 -27.11
C LEU A 212 2.35 -20.17 -26.28
N LEU A 213 2.78 -18.90 -26.28
CA LEU A 213 1.99 -17.78 -25.78
C LEU A 213 0.75 -17.48 -26.67
N ASN A 214 0.50 -18.23 -27.75
CA ASN A 214 -0.81 -18.19 -28.43
C ASN A 214 -1.82 -19.20 -27.85
N GLY A 215 -1.36 -20.14 -27.02
CA GLY A 215 -2.18 -21.12 -26.30
C GLY A 215 -2.84 -20.57 -25.04
N ALA A 216 -3.42 -21.47 -24.25
CA ALA A 216 -3.92 -21.12 -22.93
C ALA A 216 -2.75 -20.76 -22.00
N VAL A 217 -2.98 -19.84 -21.06
CA VAL A 217 -2.01 -19.44 -20.03
C VAL A 217 -2.71 -19.48 -18.69
N TRP A 218 -2.11 -20.14 -17.71
CA TRP A 218 -2.57 -20.15 -16.33
C TRP A 218 -1.48 -19.56 -15.46
N SER A 219 -1.87 -18.72 -14.52
CA SER A 219 -0.96 -18.24 -13.49
C SER A 219 -0.73 -19.31 -12.42
N VAL A 220 0.39 -19.20 -11.71
CA VAL A 220 0.66 -20.03 -10.54
C VAL A 220 -0.30 -19.64 -9.43
N TYR A 221 -0.96 -20.61 -8.80
CA TYR A 221 -1.91 -20.33 -7.72
C TYR A 221 -1.19 -19.65 -6.54
N PRO A 222 -1.83 -18.66 -5.87
CA PRO A 222 -1.17 -17.86 -4.83
C PRO A 222 -0.40 -18.67 -3.79
N GLY A 223 -1.01 -19.68 -3.17
CA GLY A 223 -0.34 -20.50 -2.15
C GLY A 223 0.87 -21.28 -2.67
N ILE A 224 0.83 -21.75 -3.92
CA ILE A 224 1.98 -22.44 -4.56
C ILE A 224 3.08 -21.42 -4.87
N ALA A 225 2.69 -20.26 -5.42
CA ALA A 225 3.62 -19.21 -5.80
C ALA A 225 4.39 -18.66 -4.59
N GLU A 226 3.71 -18.44 -3.47
CA GLU A 226 4.31 -17.97 -2.21
C GLU A 226 5.44 -18.89 -1.74
N ARG A 227 5.22 -20.21 -1.71
CA ARG A 227 6.26 -21.18 -1.32
C ARG A 227 7.45 -21.23 -2.27
N LEU A 228 7.26 -20.84 -3.52
CA LEU A 228 8.31 -20.78 -4.53
C LEU A 228 8.96 -19.38 -4.63
N GLY A 229 8.53 -18.40 -3.84
CA GLY A 229 9.01 -17.02 -3.92
C GLY A 229 8.61 -16.31 -5.22
N LEU A 230 7.45 -16.65 -5.78
CA LEU A 230 6.94 -16.16 -7.07
C LEU A 230 5.69 -15.29 -6.89
N ALA A 231 5.41 -14.46 -7.89
CA ALA A 231 4.12 -13.78 -8.01
C ALA A 231 3.02 -14.80 -8.38
N GLY A 232 1.98 -14.90 -7.55
CA GLY A 232 0.85 -15.80 -7.75
C GLY A 232 -0.46 -15.05 -8.01
N ALA A 233 -1.34 -15.66 -8.80
CA ALA A 233 -2.67 -15.14 -9.08
C ALA A 233 -3.59 -16.26 -9.56
N PHE A 234 -4.89 -16.11 -9.34
CA PHE A 234 -5.89 -16.88 -10.07
C PHE A 234 -6.28 -16.14 -11.35
N ALA A 235 -5.37 -16.12 -12.33
CA ALA A 235 -5.58 -15.47 -13.61
C ALA A 235 -5.36 -16.45 -14.77
N PHE A 236 -6.32 -16.46 -15.69
CA PHE A 236 -6.40 -17.41 -16.79
C PHE A 236 -6.62 -16.65 -18.09
N ARG A 237 -5.95 -17.12 -19.15
CA ARG A 237 -6.19 -16.66 -20.51
C ARG A 237 -6.43 -17.84 -21.42
N GLY A 238 -7.54 -17.85 -22.12
CA GLY A 238 -7.84 -18.84 -23.16
C GLY A 238 -6.94 -18.68 -24.39
N PRO A 239 -6.90 -19.68 -25.29
CA PRO A 239 -6.12 -19.62 -26.52
C PRO A 239 -6.51 -18.43 -27.41
N LYS A 240 -5.55 -17.78 -28.08
CA LYS A 240 -5.82 -16.67 -29.02
C LYS A 240 -6.78 -17.07 -30.14
N ARG A 241 -6.66 -18.30 -30.66
CA ARG A 241 -7.56 -18.87 -31.67
C ARG A 241 -9.04 -18.95 -31.24
N MET A 242 -9.30 -18.83 -29.93
CA MET A 242 -10.65 -18.83 -29.33
C MET A 242 -11.04 -17.42 -28.82
N GLY A 243 -10.36 -16.37 -29.28
CA GLY A 243 -10.65 -14.98 -28.89
C GLY A 243 -9.92 -14.47 -27.65
N ALA A 244 -8.94 -15.23 -27.12
CA ALA A 244 -8.09 -14.83 -25.99
C ALA A 244 -8.86 -14.39 -24.73
N ARG A 245 -9.92 -15.10 -24.32
CA ARG A 245 -10.70 -14.73 -23.12
C ARG A 245 -9.83 -14.67 -21.86
N PHE A 246 -9.90 -13.58 -21.12
CA PHE A 246 -9.25 -13.40 -19.83
C PHE A 246 -10.27 -13.58 -18.70
N GLY A 247 -9.85 -14.13 -17.56
CA GLY A 247 -10.75 -14.31 -16.41
C GLY A 247 -10.04 -14.74 -15.13
N GLY A 248 -10.77 -14.60 -14.02
CA GLY A 248 -10.38 -15.04 -12.68
C GLY A 248 -10.76 -16.49 -12.37
N LEU A 249 -10.63 -16.88 -11.10
CA LEU A 249 -11.01 -18.23 -10.64
C LEU A 249 -12.49 -18.52 -10.86
N GLU A 250 -13.34 -17.54 -10.55
CA GLU A 250 -14.79 -17.63 -10.69
C GLU A 250 -15.19 -17.85 -12.15
N ASP A 251 -14.52 -17.18 -13.09
CA ASP A 251 -14.76 -17.36 -14.52
C ASP A 251 -14.36 -18.77 -14.99
N LEU A 252 -13.20 -19.26 -14.52
CA LEU A 252 -12.73 -20.61 -14.84
C LEU A 252 -13.71 -21.67 -14.31
N VAL A 253 -14.13 -21.55 -13.05
CA VAL A 253 -15.08 -22.47 -12.41
C VAL A 253 -16.44 -22.40 -13.10
N ALA A 254 -16.95 -21.21 -13.40
CA ALA A 254 -18.22 -21.03 -14.10
C ALA A 254 -18.20 -21.69 -15.48
N ALA A 255 -17.18 -21.39 -16.31
CA ALA A 255 -17.03 -21.98 -17.64
C ALA A 255 -16.82 -23.51 -17.59
N SER A 256 -16.18 -24.00 -16.53
CA SER A 256 -16.01 -25.43 -16.28
C SER A 256 -17.34 -26.11 -15.96
N TYR A 257 -18.10 -25.56 -15.00
CA TYR A 257 -19.40 -26.09 -14.60
C TYR A 257 -20.41 -26.08 -15.76
N GLU A 258 -20.44 -25.02 -16.57
CA GLU A 258 -21.26 -24.94 -17.78
C GLU A 258 -21.00 -26.09 -18.77
N LEU A 259 -19.75 -26.54 -18.88
CA LEU A 259 -19.41 -27.72 -19.66
C LEU A 259 -19.77 -29.00 -18.93
N TYR A 260 -19.49 -29.11 -17.63
CA TYR A 260 -19.69 -30.33 -16.83
C TYR A 260 -21.16 -30.71 -16.68
N ASP A 261 -22.05 -29.72 -16.74
CA ASP A 261 -23.50 -29.94 -16.75
C ASP A 261 -23.99 -30.61 -18.05
N GLN A 262 -23.21 -30.57 -19.13
CA GLN A 262 -23.55 -31.15 -20.43
C GLN A 262 -23.33 -32.68 -20.46
N PRO A 263 -24.19 -33.46 -21.14
CA PRO A 263 -24.04 -34.92 -21.22
C PRO A 263 -22.67 -35.41 -21.68
N LYS A 264 -22.06 -34.72 -22.66
CA LYS A 264 -20.74 -35.07 -23.21
C LYS A 264 -19.61 -35.07 -22.17
N ALA A 265 -19.71 -34.23 -21.14
CA ALA A 265 -18.70 -34.12 -20.09
C ALA A 265 -18.92 -35.15 -18.97
N ARG A 266 -20.16 -35.56 -18.72
CA ARG A 266 -20.49 -36.59 -17.73
C ARG A 266 -19.91 -37.95 -18.09
N ASP A 267 -19.81 -38.23 -19.38
CA ASP A 267 -19.26 -39.49 -19.91
C ASP A 267 -17.79 -39.36 -20.36
N ALA A 268 -17.12 -38.24 -20.04
CA ALA A 268 -15.71 -38.03 -20.35
C ALA A 268 -14.82 -38.68 -19.28
N THR A 269 -13.66 -39.17 -19.69
CA THR A 269 -12.64 -39.73 -18.80
C THR A 269 -11.71 -38.60 -18.33
N PRO A 270 -11.65 -38.32 -17.01
CA PRO A 270 -10.69 -37.37 -16.48
C PRO A 270 -9.27 -37.95 -16.45
N VAL A 271 -8.28 -37.14 -16.83
CA VAL A 271 -6.86 -37.46 -16.74
C VAL A 271 -6.20 -36.42 -15.84
N GLY A 272 -5.50 -36.87 -14.79
CA GLY A 272 -4.91 -36.00 -13.78
C GLY A 272 -5.89 -35.57 -12.68
N VAL A 273 -6.98 -36.31 -12.48
CA VAL A 273 -7.90 -36.12 -11.35
C VAL A 273 -7.95 -37.40 -10.53
N ASP A 274 -7.65 -37.28 -9.24
CA ASP A 274 -7.90 -38.31 -8.24
C ASP A 274 -9.13 -37.90 -7.42
N LEU A 275 -10.29 -38.49 -7.73
CA LEU A 275 -11.54 -38.11 -7.09
C LEU A 275 -11.56 -38.44 -5.59
N GLU A 276 -10.95 -39.54 -5.17
CA GLU A 276 -10.90 -39.95 -3.76
C GLU A 276 -9.98 -39.03 -2.97
N ALA A 277 -8.81 -38.70 -3.52
CA ALA A 277 -7.91 -37.72 -2.91
C ALA A 277 -8.54 -36.32 -2.81
N CYS A 278 -9.24 -35.88 -3.86
CA CYS A 278 -10.00 -34.62 -3.84
C CYS A 278 -11.10 -34.65 -2.78
N GLU A 279 -11.91 -35.71 -2.69
CA GLU A 279 -12.96 -35.84 -1.68
C GLU A 279 -12.39 -35.76 -0.26
N ALA A 280 -11.30 -36.50 0.01
CA ALA A 280 -10.60 -36.47 1.30
C ALA A 280 -10.02 -35.08 1.61
N ALA A 281 -9.45 -34.40 0.61
CA ALA A 281 -8.91 -33.05 0.76
C ALA A 281 -10.02 -32.01 1.03
N PHE A 282 -11.16 -32.13 0.36
CA PHE A 282 -12.30 -31.22 0.56
C PHE A 282 -12.93 -31.39 1.93
N ALA A 283 -13.00 -32.60 2.45
CA ALA A 283 -13.46 -32.84 3.82
C ALA A 283 -12.57 -32.12 4.86
N ALA A 284 -11.25 -32.04 4.60
CA ALA A 284 -10.30 -31.38 5.48
C ALA A 284 -10.33 -29.83 5.40
N SER A 285 -10.93 -29.24 4.36
CA SER A 285 -10.97 -27.78 4.17
C SER A 285 -12.04 -27.08 5.01
N GLY A 286 -13.00 -27.83 5.57
CA GLY A 286 -14.16 -27.29 6.29
C GLY A 286 -15.25 -26.71 5.37
N VAL A 287 -15.06 -26.73 4.05
CA VAL A 287 -16.09 -26.35 3.07
C VAL A 287 -17.16 -27.43 3.01
N ARG A 288 -18.38 -27.13 3.48
CA ARG A 288 -19.48 -28.10 3.53
C ARG A 288 -20.00 -28.40 2.12
N GLY A 289 -19.76 -29.62 1.64
CA GLY A 289 -20.46 -30.18 0.49
C GLY A 289 -21.84 -30.73 0.86
N LYS A 290 -22.75 -30.80 -0.11
CA LYS A 290 -24.06 -31.45 0.08
C LYS A 290 -23.93 -32.97 -0.03
N ALA A 291 -23.72 -33.66 1.09
CA ALA A 291 -24.10 -35.07 1.20
C ALA A 291 -24.55 -35.45 2.63
N GLY A 292 -25.84 -35.76 2.79
CA GLY A 292 -26.34 -36.67 3.85
C GLY A 292 -27.14 -36.10 5.04
N HIS A 293 -28.47 -36.12 4.94
CA HIS A 293 -29.48 -36.40 5.99
C HIS A 293 -29.35 -35.83 7.43
N GLY A 294 -30.29 -34.94 7.81
CA GLY A 294 -30.95 -34.98 9.13
C GLY A 294 -30.60 -33.89 10.16
N LYS A 295 -31.65 -33.13 10.53
CA LYS A 295 -31.85 -32.31 11.75
C LYS A 295 -31.04 -31.01 11.96
N LYS A 296 -31.85 -29.94 12.02
CA LYS A 296 -31.70 -28.60 12.62
C LYS A 296 -30.55 -28.41 13.64
N SER A 297 -29.68 -27.43 13.36
CA SER A 297 -29.56 -26.12 14.07
C SER A 297 -28.10 -25.63 14.18
N ALA A 298 -27.94 -24.32 13.97
CA ALA A 298 -26.86 -23.41 14.36
C ALA A 298 -25.40 -23.65 13.90
N GLY A 299 -24.79 -22.57 13.38
CA GLY A 299 -23.33 -22.41 13.27
C GLY A 299 -22.79 -22.37 11.84
N ARG A 300 -22.72 -21.16 11.25
CA ARG A 300 -21.95 -20.83 10.03
C ARG A 300 -20.48 -20.63 10.39
N GLY A 301 -19.55 -21.20 9.62
CA GLY A 301 -18.17 -20.72 9.46
C GLY A 301 -17.81 -20.83 7.98
N THR A 302 -17.73 -19.77 7.17
CA THR A 302 -16.76 -18.64 7.02
C THR A 302 -15.55 -18.98 6.13
N ARG A 303 -15.74 -18.76 4.82
CA ARG A 303 -14.74 -18.54 3.76
C ARG A 303 -13.62 -17.60 4.23
N VAL A 304 -12.36 -17.88 3.88
CA VAL A 304 -11.31 -16.85 3.88
C VAL A 304 -11.36 -16.15 2.53
N ARG A 305 -12.09 -15.04 2.47
CA ARG A 305 -12.03 -14.09 1.35
C ARG A 305 -10.63 -13.46 1.33
N ASN A 306 -10.19 -12.86 0.21
CA ASN A 306 -8.99 -12.01 0.27
C ASN A 306 -9.18 -11.02 1.44
N PRO A 307 -8.12 -10.71 2.21
CA PRO A 307 -8.27 -9.99 3.47
C PRO A 307 -8.85 -8.58 3.28
N TYR A 308 -8.92 -8.09 2.03
CA TYR A 308 -9.53 -6.83 1.65
C TYR A 308 -11.02 -6.93 1.28
N VAL A 309 -11.57 -8.12 1.00
CA VAL A 309 -13.00 -8.25 0.66
C VAL A 309 -13.86 -7.88 1.84
N GLY A 310 -14.74 -6.90 1.64
CA GLY A 310 -15.61 -6.39 2.70
C GLY A 310 -14.94 -5.34 3.57
N LEU A 311 -13.68 -4.98 3.31
CA LEU A 311 -13.10 -3.79 3.91
C LEU A 311 -13.89 -2.55 3.47
N PRO A 312 -14.00 -1.54 4.34
CA PRO A 312 -14.74 -0.32 4.03
C PRO A 312 -14.19 0.43 2.80
N PRO A 313 -15.03 1.21 2.09
CA PRO A 313 -14.61 1.99 0.93
C PRO A 313 -13.40 2.90 1.17
N HIS A 314 -13.26 3.49 2.37
CA HIS A 314 -12.15 4.38 2.73
C HIS A 314 -10.77 3.70 2.68
N GLN A 315 -10.72 2.35 2.64
CA GLN A 315 -9.48 1.58 2.54
C GLN A 315 -9.04 1.32 1.10
N PHE A 316 -9.79 1.81 0.11
CA PHE A 316 -9.49 1.65 -1.31
C PHE A 316 -9.29 3.01 -1.98
N TRP A 317 -8.10 3.27 -2.50
CA TRP A 317 -7.75 4.54 -3.18
C TRP A 317 -8.78 4.97 -4.22
N ARG A 318 -9.22 4.04 -5.07
CA ARG A 318 -10.19 4.33 -6.12
C ARG A 318 -11.49 4.89 -5.55
N LYS A 319 -12.01 4.28 -4.47
CA LYS A 319 -13.30 4.64 -3.85
C LYS A 319 -13.21 5.84 -2.91
N ALA A 320 -12.07 6.00 -2.23
CA ALA A 320 -11.87 7.03 -1.21
C ALA A 320 -11.33 8.35 -1.79
N VAL A 321 -10.61 8.29 -2.92
CA VAL A 321 -9.85 9.43 -3.45
C VAL A 321 -10.14 9.70 -4.92
N SER A 322 -10.21 8.67 -5.78
CA SER A 322 -10.32 8.89 -7.24
C SER A 322 -11.75 9.10 -7.74
N GLU A 323 -12.73 8.43 -7.13
CA GLU A 323 -14.15 8.51 -7.48
C GLU A 323 -14.88 9.73 -6.85
N PRO A 324 -14.64 10.10 -5.58
CA PRO A 324 -15.33 11.24 -4.95
C PRO A 324 -14.88 12.60 -5.49
N PRO A 325 -15.75 13.62 -5.50
CA PRO A 325 -15.32 15.01 -5.71
C PRO A 325 -14.42 15.48 -4.54
N LEU A 326 -13.58 16.48 -4.80
CA LEU A 326 -12.53 16.95 -3.88
C LEU A 326 -13.08 17.30 -2.48
N ASP A 327 -14.18 18.02 -2.43
CA ASP A 327 -14.87 18.45 -1.21
C ASP A 327 -15.58 17.32 -0.46
N ALA A 328 -15.66 16.11 -1.02
CA ALA A 328 -16.23 14.93 -0.38
C ALA A 328 -15.18 13.88 0.04
N ILE A 329 -13.88 14.16 -0.17
CA ILE A 329 -12.81 13.25 0.26
C ILE A 329 -12.69 13.29 1.79
N ASP A 330 -12.92 12.15 2.42
CA ASP A 330 -13.00 12.03 3.87
C ASP A 330 -12.05 10.93 4.39
N PRO A 331 -10.90 11.30 4.99
CA PRO A 331 -9.97 10.37 5.61
C PRO A 331 -10.29 10.07 7.08
N VAL A 332 -11.33 10.68 7.66
CA VAL A 332 -11.70 10.46 9.07
C VAL A 332 -12.50 9.16 9.15
N VAL A 333 -11.96 8.15 9.84
CA VAL A 333 -12.59 6.83 9.91
C VAL A 333 -13.38 6.64 11.20
N ASP A 334 -12.83 7.08 12.32
CA ASP A 334 -13.40 6.91 13.64
C ASP A 334 -12.95 8.07 14.56
N ALA A 335 -13.82 8.42 15.51
CA ALA A 335 -13.51 9.35 16.59
C ALA A 335 -13.68 8.61 17.93
N PRO A 336 -12.62 8.47 18.74
CA PRO A 336 -12.67 7.63 19.94
C PRO A 336 -13.57 8.20 21.05
N PHE A 337 -14.06 9.43 20.89
CA PHE A 337 -15.01 10.09 21.78
C PHE A 337 -15.78 11.19 21.04
N THR A 338 -16.97 11.50 21.55
CA THR A 338 -17.75 12.68 21.16
C THR A 338 -17.43 13.84 22.10
N ILE A 339 -17.37 15.04 21.53
CA ILE A 339 -17.22 16.33 22.19
C ILE A 339 -18.62 16.91 22.36
N ALA A 340 -19.08 17.03 23.60
CA ALA A 340 -20.37 17.66 23.90
C ALA A 340 -20.27 19.18 23.73
N ARG A 341 -21.40 19.84 23.44
CA ARG A 341 -21.43 21.32 23.38
C ARG A 341 -21.02 21.97 24.70
N THR A 342 -21.23 21.28 25.82
CA THR A 342 -20.87 21.72 27.16
C THR A 342 -19.42 21.43 27.55
N ASP A 343 -18.73 20.54 26.83
CA ASP A 343 -17.33 20.20 27.11
C ASP A 343 -16.46 21.46 26.97
N ARG A 344 -15.64 21.73 27.99
CA ARG A 344 -14.64 22.80 27.99
C ARG A 344 -13.53 22.44 27.00
N LEU A 345 -13.55 23.06 25.84
CA LEU A 345 -12.58 22.85 24.78
C LEU A 345 -11.39 23.80 24.91
N GLY A 346 -10.21 23.22 25.07
CA GLY A 346 -8.95 23.97 25.02
C GLY A 346 -8.19 23.72 23.72
N SER A 347 -7.47 24.71 23.19
CA SER A 347 -6.59 24.45 22.05
C SER A 347 -5.27 25.23 22.06
N ALA A 348 -4.19 24.57 21.65
CA ALA A 348 -2.88 25.19 21.46
C ALA A 348 -2.16 24.60 20.22
N GLY A 349 -1.12 25.27 19.74
CA GLY A 349 -0.30 24.77 18.65
C GLY A 349 0.10 25.86 17.68
N SER A 350 0.36 25.45 16.43
CA SER A 350 0.72 26.38 15.35
C SER A 350 -0.47 27.20 14.85
N CYS A 351 -0.23 28.07 13.86
CA CYS A 351 -1.21 28.95 13.21
C CYS A 351 -2.51 28.24 12.78
N PHE A 352 -2.43 26.97 12.35
CA PHE A 352 -3.63 26.24 11.93
C PHE A 352 -4.59 25.96 13.10
N ALA A 353 -4.09 25.87 14.33
CA ALA A 353 -4.92 25.72 15.53
C ALA A 353 -5.88 26.91 15.74
N GLN A 354 -5.54 28.10 15.24
CA GLN A 354 -6.40 29.29 15.35
C GLN A 354 -7.68 29.12 14.52
N HIS A 355 -7.62 28.41 13.39
CA HIS A 355 -8.82 28.07 12.60
C HIS A 355 -9.72 27.07 13.32
N ILE A 356 -9.12 26.11 14.04
CA ILE A 356 -9.86 25.15 14.87
C ILE A 356 -10.57 25.89 16.01
N ALA A 357 -9.82 26.71 16.78
CA ALA A 357 -10.35 27.51 17.88
C ALA A 357 -11.55 28.35 17.45
N ARG A 358 -11.40 29.13 16.38
CA ARG A 358 -12.45 30.03 15.91
C ARG A 358 -13.68 29.29 15.40
N THR A 359 -13.48 28.21 14.64
CA THR A 359 -14.62 27.45 14.11
C THR A 359 -15.40 26.80 15.24
N LEU A 360 -14.73 26.24 16.26
CA LEU A 360 -15.41 25.67 17.43
C LEU A 360 -16.22 26.73 18.20
N GLN A 361 -15.65 27.93 18.41
CA GLN A 361 -16.38 29.05 19.00
C GLN A 361 -17.62 29.42 18.18
N ARG A 362 -17.48 29.59 16.86
CA ARG A 362 -18.58 29.95 15.94
C ARG A 362 -19.67 28.89 15.84
N SER A 363 -19.27 27.62 15.92
CA SER A 363 -20.22 26.53 15.93
C SER A 363 -21.01 26.46 17.24
N GLY A 364 -20.62 27.18 18.30
CA GLY A 364 -21.34 27.21 19.58
C GLY A 364 -20.89 26.14 20.58
N TYR A 365 -19.67 25.62 20.45
CA TYR A 365 -19.06 24.82 21.50
C TYR A 365 -18.53 25.70 22.64
N ASN A 366 -18.47 25.14 23.84
CA ASN A 366 -17.89 25.78 25.02
C ASN A 366 -16.35 25.86 24.91
N TYR A 367 -15.86 26.79 24.10
CA TYR A 367 -14.43 27.07 24.00
C TYR A 367 -13.92 27.76 25.27
N PHE A 368 -13.06 27.06 26.01
CA PHE A 368 -12.63 27.43 27.34
C PHE A 368 -11.42 28.38 27.30
N VAL A 369 -11.64 29.61 27.76
CA VAL A 369 -10.64 30.70 27.75
C VAL A 369 -10.45 31.26 29.17
N PRO A 370 -9.65 30.60 30.03
CA PRO A 370 -9.38 31.09 31.39
C PRO A 370 -8.59 32.40 31.45
N GLU A 371 -7.87 32.79 30.38
CA GLU A 371 -7.22 34.10 30.27
C GLU A 371 -8.03 35.03 29.36
N ALA A 372 -9.11 35.59 29.92
CA ALA A 372 -9.96 36.53 29.22
C ALA A 372 -9.32 37.93 29.10
N ALA A 373 -9.76 38.68 28.08
CA ALA A 373 -9.45 40.09 27.96
C ALA A 373 -9.92 40.87 29.21
N PRO A 374 -9.10 41.77 29.77
CA PRO A 374 -9.54 42.67 30.84
C PRO A 374 -10.78 43.48 30.47
N GLU A 375 -11.63 43.78 31.44
CA GLU A 375 -12.77 44.67 31.21
C GLU A 375 -12.31 46.05 30.71
N GLY A 376 -12.97 46.57 29.68
CA GLY A 376 -12.76 47.92 29.17
C GLY A 376 -11.73 48.08 28.04
N ILE A 377 -11.07 47.01 27.59
CA ILE A 377 -10.31 47.05 26.33
C ILE A 377 -11.22 46.78 25.14
N THR A 378 -10.91 47.38 23.99
CA THR A 378 -11.64 47.15 22.75
C THR A 378 -11.33 45.78 22.15
N ASP A 379 -12.22 45.23 21.32
CA ASP A 379 -11.97 43.97 20.59
C ASP A 379 -10.70 44.05 19.72
N ALA A 380 -10.42 45.23 19.15
CA ALA A 380 -9.22 45.47 18.37
C ALA A 380 -7.94 45.40 19.22
N GLU A 381 -7.93 46.03 20.40
CA GLU A 381 -6.81 45.94 21.35
C GLU A 381 -6.65 44.53 21.91
N ALA A 382 -7.77 43.84 22.21
CA ALA A 382 -7.78 42.46 22.65
C ALA A 382 -7.14 41.54 21.61
N ALA A 383 -7.53 41.68 20.34
CA ALA A 383 -6.96 40.94 19.22
C ALA A 383 -5.47 41.24 19.02
N GLN A 384 -5.07 42.52 19.07
CA GLN A 384 -3.66 42.94 18.94
C GLN A 384 -2.76 42.36 20.05
N LYS A 385 -3.35 42.11 21.23
CA LYS A 385 -2.69 41.50 22.38
C LYS A 385 -2.92 39.99 22.51
N ASN A 386 -3.44 39.34 21.46
CA ASN A 386 -3.73 37.89 21.38
C ASN A 386 -4.75 37.34 22.39
N TYR A 387 -5.60 38.18 22.97
CA TYR A 387 -6.73 37.66 23.75
C TYR A 387 -7.74 36.98 22.83
N GLY A 388 -8.27 35.83 23.27
CA GLY A 388 -9.28 35.06 22.52
C GLY A 388 -8.76 34.28 21.31
N VAL A 389 -7.47 34.42 20.96
CA VAL A 389 -6.83 33.65 19.87
C VAL A 389 -6.74 32.16 20.23
N PHE A 390 -6.35 31.88 21.47
CA PHE A 390 -6.28 30.54 22.06
C PHE A 390 -6.95 30.55 23.44
N SER A 391 -6.90 29.40 24.15
CA SER A 391 -7.41 29.28 25.51
C SER A 391 -6.66 30.13 26.54
N ALA A 392 -5.39 30.42 26.27
CA ALA A 392 -4.60 31.39 27.02
C ALA A 392 -3.63 32.11 26.07
N ARG A 393 -3.06 33.22 26.54
CA ARG A 393 -2.26 34.17 25.77
C ARG A 393 -0.80 33.70 25.65
N TYR A 394 -0.58 32.43 25.29
CA TYR A 394 0.77 31.85 25.10
C TYR A 394 1.35 32.09 23.68
N GLY A 395 0.58 32.67 22.77
CA GLY A 395 1.00 32.80 21.35
C GLY A 395 0.93 31.46 20.62
N ASN A 396 1.66 31.30 19.52
CA ASN A 396 1.75 29.99 18.89
C ASN A 396 2.74 29.09 19.64
N ILE A 397 2.39 27.81 19.78
CA ILE A 397 3.28 26.77 20.30
C ILE A 397 3.70 25.90 19.12
N TYR A 398 4.92 26.07 18.66
CA TYR A 398 5.41 25.45 17.44
C TYR A 398 5.93 24.03 17.67
N THR A 399 6.64 23.80 18.78
CA THR A 399 7.27 22.50 19.07
C THR A 399 6.65 21.83 20.29
N ALA A 400 6.70 20.49 20.35
CA ALA A 400 6.23 19.73 21.51
C ALA A 400 6.96 20.13 22.81
N ARG A 401 8.27 20.40 22.71
CA ARG A 401 9.08 20.87 23.86
C ARG A 401 8.55 22.17 24.46
N GLN A 402 8.07 23.11 23.65
CA GLN A 402 7.45 24.34 24.16
C GLN A 402 6.18 24.06 24.97
N LEU A 403 5.36 23.08 24.56
CA LEU A 403 4.16 22.68 25.31
C LEU A 403 4.53 22.06 26.67
N VAL A 404 5.52 21.16 26.69
CA VAL A 404 6.04 20.57 27.94
C VAL A 404 6.53 21.67 28.87
N GLN A 405 7.34 22.60 28.37
CA GLN A 405 7.85 23.72 29.15
C GLN A 405 6.74 24.63 29.65
N LEU A 406 5.70 24.89 28.85
CA LEU A 406 4.54 25.69 29.28
C LEU A 406 3.85 25.03 30.48
N PHE A 407 3.61 23.71 30.42
CA PHE A 407 3.05 22.96 31.53
C PHE A 407 3.96 23.01 32.76
N ASP A 408 5.24 22.69 32.60
CA ASP A 408 6.19 22.60 33.71
C ASP A 408 6.39 23.98 34.38
N ARG A 409 6.42 25.08 33.61
CA ARG A 409 6.45 26.45 34.14
C ARG A 409 5.18 26.79 34.90
N ALA A 410 4.00 26.45 34.37
CA ALA A 410 2.72 26.72 35.03
C ALA A 410 2.55 25.99 36.38
N HIS A 411 3.28 24.89 36.58
CA HIS A 411 3.28 24.08 37.79
C HIS A 411 4.56 24.23 38.64
N GLY A 412 5.44 25.18 38.32
CA GLY A 412 6.68 25.43 39.06
C GLY A 412 7.69 24.27 39.01
N ARG A 413 7.58 23.38 38.02
CA ARG A 413 8.52 22.26 37.77
C ARG A 413 9.75 22.72 36.96
N PHE A 414 9.65 23.87 36.30
CA PHE A 414 10.75 24.45 35.52
C PHE A 414 10.75 25.99 35.68
N ASP A 415 11.91 26.55 36.01
CA ASP A 415 12.16 27.99 36.15
C ASP A 415 13.33 28.40 35.24
N PRO A 416 13.05 28.97 34.04
CA PRO A 416 14.08 29.29 33.06
C PRO A 416 14.99 30.44 33.49
N ALA A 417 16.27 30.37 33.11
CA ALA A 417 17.26 31.41 33.36
C ALA A 417 16.96 32.71 32.59
N ASP A 418 16.40 32.61 31.38
CA ASP A 418 15.98 33.76 30.58
C ASP A 418 14.64 34.32 31.07
N ARG A 419 14.74 35.31 31.97
CA ARG A 419 13.59 35.98 32.60
C ARG A 419 12.93 37.04 31.73
N ALA A 420 13.70 37.82 30.99
CA ALA A 420 13.20 38.87 30.10
C ALA A 420 14.21 39.14 28.98
N TRP A 421 13.71 39.47 27.80
CA TRP A 421 14.54 39.90 26.67
C TRP A 421 14.45 41.40 26.47
N LEU A 422 15.60 42.06 26.43
CA LEU A 422 15.68 43.49 26.11
C LEU A 422 15.38 43.70 24.62
N ARG A 423 14.56 44.70 24.34
CA ARG A 423 14.23 45.16 22.98
C ARG A 423 15.10 46.34 22.57
N PRO A 424 15.24 46.62 21.26
CA PRO A 424 16.01 47.78 20.78
C PRO A 424 15.49 49.15 21.28
N ASP A 425 14.19 49.24 21.59
CA ASP A 425 13.52 50.44 22.12
C ASP A 425 13.74 50.63 23.65
N GLY A 426 14.49 49.75 24.30
CA GLY A 426 14.76 49.78 25.74
C GLY A 426 13.66 49.16 26.62
N ARG A 427 12.60 48.62 26.01
CA ARG A 427 11.56 47.85 26.72
C ARG A 427 11.89 46.37 26.78
N TYR A 428 11.06 45.59 27.46
CA TYR A 428 11.27 44.16 27.68
C TYR A 428 10.20 43.31 27.00
N ALA A 429 10.56 42.10 26.60
CA ALA A 429 9.64 41.09 26.08
C ALA A 429 9.75 39.80 26.90
N ASP A 430 8.65 39.04 26.98
CA ASP A 430 8.66 37.68 27.52
C ASP A 430 9.32 36.74 26.51
N PRO A 431 10.44 36.07 26.82
CA PRO A 431 11.15 35.18 25.87
C PRO A 431 10.28 34.08 25.28
N PHE A 432 9.26 33.64 26.03
CA PHE A 432 8.37 32.56 25.65
C PHE A 432 7.11 33.05 24.94
N ARG A 433 6.87 34.37 24.94
CA ARG A 433 5.70 35.02 24.33
C ARG A 433 6.11 36.39 23.76
N PRO A 434 7.12 36.46 22.88
CA PRO A 434 7.84 37.70 22.59
C PRO A 434 6.99 38.76 21.88
N GLN A 435 5.87 38.36 21.27
CA GLN A 435 4.95 39.26 20.56
C GLN A 435 3.63 39.52 21.30
N ILE A 436 3.48 39.02 22.54
CA ILE A 436 2.20 39.11 23.26
C ILE A 436 1.87 40.52 23.75
N GLU A 437 2.90 41.34 23.93
CA GLU A 437 2.78 42.75 24.24
C GLU A 437 3.52 43.53 23.15
N PRO A 438 2.80 44.00 22.10
CA PRO A 438 3.41 44.59 20.91
C PRO A 438 4.36 45.76 21.22
N ASP A 439 3.97 46.58 22.19
CA ASP A 439 4.74 47.73 22.64
C ASP A 439 5.84 47.36 23.64
N GLY A 440 5.94 46.10 24.06
CA GLY A 440 6.85 45.65 25.12
C GLY A 440 6.47 46.15 26.53
N PHE A 441 7.05 45.50 27.53
CA PHE A 441 6.88 45.80 28.95
C PHE A 441 7.89 46.87 29.40
N ALA A 442 7.49 47.71 30.35
CA ALA A 442 8.35 48.79 30.86
C ALA A 442 9.54 48.29 31.70
N THR A 443 9.39 47.17 32.39
CA THR A 443 10.40 46.60 33.30
C THR A 443 10.40 45.07 33.24
N GLU A 444 11.49 44.43 33.68
CA GLU A 444 11.53 42.97 33.86
C GLU A 444 10.46 42.48 34.84
N ASP A 445 10.24 43.22 35.94
CA ASP A 445 9.20 42.88 36.93
C ASP A 445 7.79 42.89 36.31
N ALA A 446 7.52 43.79 35.36
CA ALA A 446 6.24 43.81 34.65
C ALA A 446 6.06 42.60 33.71
N VAL A 447 7.17 42.07 33.14
CA VAL A 447 7.14 40.80 32.39
C VAL A 447 6.76 39.66 33.33
N GLU A 448 7.35 39.62 34.52
CA GLU A 448 7.13 38.58 35.52
C GLU A 448 5.71 38.60 36.09
N GLU A 449 5.17 39.79 36.39
CA GLU A 449 3.79 39.94 36.85
C GLU A 449 2.79 39.46 35.77
N ALA A 450 2.98 39.90 34.52
CA ALA A 450 2.15 39.45 33.41
C ALA A 450 2.29 37.94 33.12
N ARG A 451 3.48 37.37 33.36
CA ARG A 451 3.74 35.93 33.25
C ARG A 451 3.07 35.16 34.38
N ALA A 452 3.13 35.64 35.62
CA ALA A 452 2.51 34.98 36.77
C ALA A 452 1.00 34.87 36.58
N ALA A 453 0.34 35.93 36.12
CA ALA A 453 -1.08 35.93 35.77
C ALA A 453 -1.39 34.91 34.65
N HIS A 454 -0.60 34.93 33.57
CA HIS A 454 -0.74 34.00 32.46
C HIS A 454 -0.57 32.52 32.88
N LEU A 455 0.50 32.20 33.60
CA LEU A 455 0.78 30.84 34.07
C LEU A 455 -0.28 30.35 35.06
N ALA A 456 -0.91 31.25 35.82
CA ALA A 456 -2.08 30.89 36.62
C ALA A 456 -3.28 30.49 35.76
N ALA A 457 -3.57 31.22 34.68
CA ALA A 457 -4.63 30.86 33.75
C ALA A 457 -4.33 29.55 33.00
N VAL A 458 -3.07 29.31 32.62
CA VAL A 458 -2.62 28.05 31.98
C VAL A 458 -2.80 26.85 32.92
N ARG A 459 -2.52 27.02 34.22
CA ARG A 459 -2.78 25.97 35.20
C ARG A 459 -4.27 25.67 35.33
N THR A 460 -5.12 26.70 35.33
CA THR A 460 -6.59 26.52 35.28
C THR A 460 -7.00 25.79 33.99
N LEU A 461 -6.44 26.17 32.84
CA LEU A 461 -6.71 25.49 31.56
C LEU A 461 -6.49 23.98 31.68
N PHE A 462 -5.30 23.55 32.10
CA PHE A 462 -4.99 22.12 32.16
C PHE A 462 -5.77 21.38 33.26
N ALA A 463 -6.09 22.03 34.37
CA ALA A 463 -6.88 21.44 35.45
C ALA A 463 -8.35 21.17 35.04
N ASP A 464 -8.92 22.05 34.21
CA ASP A 464 -10.36 22.11 33.99
C ASP A 464 -10.82 21.78 32.56
N VAL A 465 -9.90 21.55 31.62
CA VAL A 465 -10.22 21.23 30.22
C VAL A 465 -10.80 19.81 30.08
N ASP A 466 -11.90 19.66 29.36
CA ASP A 466 -12.49 18.35 29.08
C ASP A 466 -11.84 17.70 27.84
N VAL A 467 -11.55 18.52 26.83
CA VAL A 467 -10.90 18.10 25.58
C VAL A 467 -9.86 19.14 25.16
N PHE A 468 -8.60 18.72 25.06
CA PHE A 468 -7.49 19.57 24.63
C PHE A 468 -7.05 19.23 23.21
N VAL A 469 -7.14 20.19 22.29
CA VAL A 469 -6.70 20.04 20.91
C VAL A 469 -5.30 20.62 20.75
N PHE A 470 -4.33 19.79 20.33
CA PHE A 470 -2.96 20.24 20.07
C PHE A 470 -2.58 20.05 18.61
N THR A 471 -2.14 21.15 17.96
CA THR A 471 -1.67 21.14 16.57
C THR A 471 -0.14 21.22 16.54
N LEU A 472 0.50 20.11 16.18
CA LEU A 472 1.95 19.99 15.98
C LEU A 472 2.41 20.88 14.81
N GLY A 473 3.28 21.84 15.12
CA GLY A 473 3.74 22.85 14.17
C GLY A 473 5.02 22.46 13.43
N LEU A 474 6.13 22.45 14.17
CA LEU A 474 7.49 22.42 13.66
C LEU A 474 8.37 21.47 14.49
N THR A 475 9.55 21.16 13.95
CA THR A 475 10.62 20.43 14.62
C THR A 475 11.81 21.32 14.97
N GLU A 476 11.93 22.49 14.33
CA GLU A 476 13.00 23.45 14.55
C GLU A 476 12.69 24.38 15.74
N ALA A 477 13.69 24.64 16.58
CA ALA A 477 13.63 25.62 17.65
C ALA A 477 15.01 26.19 17.99
N TRP A 478 15.02 27.21 18.84
CA TRP A 478 16.23 27.74 19.49
C TRP A 478 16.20 27.38 20.96
N GLU A 479 17.32 26.86 21.45
CA GLU A 479 17.48 26.34 22.81
C GLU A 479 18.55 27.14 23.57
N ALA A 480 18.25 27.56 24.80
CA ALA A 480 19.23 28.08 25.74
C ALA A 480 20.12 26.95 26.25
N THR A 481 21.43 27.12 26.10
CA THR A 481 22.44 26.14 26.51
C THR A 481 22.57 26.01 28.03
N ALA A 482 22.12 27.00 28.79
CA ALA A 482 22.24 27.04 30.25
C ALA A 482 21.29 26.06 30.96
N ASP A 483 20.08 25.89 30.44
CA ASP A 483 18.98 25.17 31.11
C ASP A 483 18.12 24.33 30.15
N GLY A 484 18.36 24.38 28.84
CA GLY A 484 17.60 23.66 27.83
C GLY A 484 16.27 24.30 27.45
N ALA A 485 16.00 25.54 27.88
CA ALA A 485 14.76 26.24 27.52
C ALA A 485 14.68 26.51 26.01
N VAL A 486 13.59 26.11 25.36
CA VAL A 486 13.32 26.44 23.96
C VAL A 486 12.35 27.61 23.79
N PHE A 487 12.53 28.35 22.71
CA PHE A 487 11.79 29.59 22.41
C PHE A 487 10.98 29.50 21.11
N PRO A 488 9.86 30.25 20.99
CA PRO A 488 9.05 30.31 19.76
C PRO A 488 9.74 31.02 18.61
N LEU A 489 10.66 31.94 18.90
CA LEU A 489 11.48 32.66 17.92
C LEU A 489 12.94 32.67 18.36
N ALA A 490 13.83 32.79 17.39
CA ALA A 490 15.25 32.97 17.68
C ALA A 490 15.47 34.30 18.44
N PRO A 491 16.33 34.31 19.47
CA PRO A 491 16.77 35.57 20.09
C PRO A 491 17.33 36.52 19.02
N GLY A 492 16.89 37.78 19.05
CA GLY A 492 17.22 38.78 18.04
C GLY A 492 16.18 38.99 16.95
N VAL A 493 15.22 38.07 16.77
CA VAL A 493 14.14 38.22 15.77
C VAL A 493 13.04 39.16 16.27
N ALA A 494 12.52 38.92 17.47
CA ALA A 494 11.49 39.80 18.07
C ALA A 494 12.04 40.64 19.24
N ALA A 495 12.93 40.06 20.03
CA ALA A 495 13.63 40.71 21.14
C ALA A 495 14.87 39.88 21.51
N GLY A 496 15.70 40.43 22.41
CA GLY A 496 16.93 39.78 22.85
C GLY A 496 18.07 39.95 21.85
N ALA A 497 19.22 39.38 22.17
CA ALA A 497 20.39 39.42 21.31
C ALA A 497 20.77 38.01 20.85
N PRO A 498 21.13 37.81 19.58
CA PRO A 498 21.68 36.55 19.13
C PRO A 498 23.07 36.37 19.75
N ASP A 499 23.21 35.36 20.61
CA ASP A 499 24.46 35.00 21.26
C ASP A 499 24.70 33.49 21.10
N PRO A 500 25.64 33.07 20.23
CA PRO A 500 25.90 31.65 19.97
C PRO A 500 26.53 30.92 21.16
N ALA A 501 27.05 31.63 22.17
CA ALA A 501 27.51 31.03 23.42
C ALA A 501 26.34 30.71 24.36
N ARG A 502 25.21 31.41 24.23
CA ARG A 502 24.02 31.23 25.06
C ARG A 502 22.96 30.37 24.40
N TYR A 503 22.82 30.44 23.08
CA TYR A 503 21.74 29.81 22.34
C TYR A 503 22.26 28.94 21.20
N ARG A 504 21.57 27.82 20.97
CA ARG A 504 21.85 26.93 19.84
C ARG A 504 20.57 26.57 19.11
N PHE A 505 20.71 26.37 17.81
CA PHE A 505 19.67 25.77 17.00
C PHE A 505 19.50 24.29 17.33
N VAL A 506 18.26 23.83 17.39
CA VAL A 506 17.91 22.41 17.54
C VAL A 506 16.82 22.03 16.55
N ASN A 507 16.90 20.79 16.05
CA ASN A 507 15.89 20.21 15.17
C ASN A 507 15.48 18.84 15.72
N PHE A 508 14.30 18.78 16.32
CA PHE A 508 13.82 17.60 17.04
C PHE A 508 13.51 16.44 16.10
N THR A 509 13.93 15.25 16.50
CA THR A 509 13.58 13.99 15.84
C THR A 509 12.15 13.58 16.18
N ALA A 510 11.56 12.68 15.39
CA ALA A 510 10.23 12.12 15.68
C ALA A 510 10.16 11.46 17.07
N ALA A 511 11.23 10.79 17.51
CA ALA A 511 11.29 10.14 18.81
C ALA A 511 11.32 11.15 19.98
N GLU A 512 12.02 12.29 19.82
CA GLU A 512 12.03 13.36 20.82
C GLU A 512 10.66 14.05 20.91
N VAL A 513 10.01 14.29 19.76
CA VAL A 513 8.64 14.84 19.74
C VAL A 513 7.65 13.89 20.40
N GLU A 514 7.73 12.58 20.11
CA GLU A 514 6.92 11.56 20.76
C GLU A 514 7.14 11.56 22.28
N ALA A 515 8.39 11.54 22.72
CA ALA A 515 8.74 11.53 24.14
C ALA A 515 8.23 12.78 24.86
N ASP A 516 8.39 13.96 24.26
CA ASP A 516 7.90 15.23 24.81
C ASP A 516 6.38 15.21 24.93
N MET A 517 5.67 14.81 23.87
CA MET A 517 4.21 14.77 23.88
C MET A 517 3.65 13.74 24.88
N LEU A 518 4.21 12.53 24.93
CA LEU A 518 3.82 11.53 25.94
C LEU A 518 4.09 12.05 27.35
N GLY A 519 5.24 12.70 27.56
CA GLY A 519 5.58 13.35 28.82
C GLY A 519 4.59 14.44 29.22
N PHE A 520 4.13 15.27 28.28
CA PHE A 520 3.08 16.26 28.51
C PHE A 520 1.73 15.60 28.84
N LEU A 521 1.32 14.60 28.06
CA LEU A 521 0.03 13.92 28.23
C LEU A 521 -0.07 13.18 29.56
N ASP A 522 1.02 12.54 29.99
CA ASP A 522 1.06 11.86 31.29
C ASP A 522 0.96 12.90 32.43
N ARG A 523 1.63 14.05 32.32
CA ARG A 523 1.48 15.18 33.27
C ARG A 523 0.09 15.81 33.26
N LEU A 524 -0.53 15.96 32.10
CA LEU A 524 -1.89 16.48 31.99
C LEU A 524 -2.87 15.56 32.72
N ARG A 525 -2.71 14.24 32.57
CA ARG A 525 -3.52 13.25 33.28
C ARG A 525 -3.28 13.25 34.79
N GLU A 526 -2.08 13.60 35.26
CA GLU A 526 -1.82 13.74 36.71
C GLU A 526 -2.70 14.83 37.35
N VAL A 527 -2.91 15.95 36.66
CA VAL A 527 -3.68 17.09 37.18
C VAL A 527 -5.16 17.04 36.78
N ASN A 528 -5.47 16.37 35.67
CA ASN A 528 -6.82 16.22 35.13
C ASN A 528 -7.00 14.83 34.50
N PRO A 529 -7.36 13.82 35.31
CA PRO A 529 -7.48 12.44 34.85
C PRO A 529 -8.59 12.19 33.81
N SER A 530 -9.59 13.10 33.73
CA SER A 530 -10.71 13.03 32.79
C SER A 530 -10.43 13.68 31.44
N SER A 531 -9.33 14.42 31.31
CA SER A 531 -8.97 15.10 30.07
C SER A 531 -8.81 14.12 28.90
N ARG A 532 -9.33 14.54 27.75
CA ARG A 532 -9.14 13.88 26.46
C ARG A 532 -8.29 14.76 25.56
N ALA A 533 -7.60 14.17 24.61
CA ALA A 533 -6.74 14.91 23.69
C ALA A 533 -7.05 14.60 22.23
N VAL A 534 -7.03 15.64 21.39
CA VAL A 534 -6.98 15.51 19.93
C VAL A 534 -5.65 16.08 19.45
N ILE A 535 -4.89 15.29 18.73
CA ILE A 535 -3.61 15.70 18.13
C ILE A 535 -3.81 15.82 16.62
N THR A 536 -3.28 16.87 16.03
CA THR A 536 -3.18 17.02 14.58
C THR A 536 -1.84 17.60 14.17
N VAL A 537 -1.44 17.44 12.91
CA VAL A 537 -0.28 18.10 12.32
C VAL A 537 -0.74 19.30 11.50
N SER A 538 0.02 20.39 11.60
CA SER A 538 -0.26 21.60 10.83
C SER A 538 0.14 21.46 9.36
N PRO A 539 -0.73 21.81 8.40
CA PRO A 539 -0.38 21.83 6.98
C PRO A 539 0.58 22.96 6.59
N VAL A 540 0.70 24.00 7.41
CA VAL A 540 1.45 25.22 7.09
C VAL A 540 2.96 24.94 7.01
N PRO A 541 3.61 25.14 5.84
CA PRO A 541 5.07 25.05 5.68
C PRO A 541 5.88 25.99 6.59
N LEU A 542 7.16 25.67 6.80
CA LEU A 542 8.10 26.58 7.49
C LEU A 542 8.22 27.87 6.70
N VAL A 543 8.30 29.01 7.39
CA VAL A 543 8.68 30.29 6.75
C VAL A 543 10.14 30.25 6.34
N ALA A 544 11.00 29.82 7.26
CA ALA A 544 12.45 29.73 7.06
C ALA A 544 12.99 28.49 7.78
N THR A 545 14.16 28.01 7.36
CA THR A 545 14.89 26.93 8.03
C THR A 545 16.31 27.39 8.34
N TYR A 546 16.83 27.00 9.50
CA TYR A 546 18.24 27.26 9.84
C TYR A 546 19.17 26.11 9.41
N GLU A 547 18.60 24.98 8.98
CA GLU A 547 19.37 23.90 8.38
C GLU A 547 20.05 24.38 7.08
N PRO A 548 21.27 23.92 6.75
CA PRO A 548 21.97 24.29 5.53
C PRO A 548 21.40 23.55 4.30
N ARG A 549 20.08 23.66 4.07
CA ARG A 549 19.33 23.00 2.99
C ARG A 549 18.07 23.81 2.65
N SER A 550 17.37 23.39 1.59
CA SER A 550 16.13 24.04 1.16
C SER A 550 15.03 23.98 2.23
N VAL A 551 14.29 25.09 2.40
CA VAL A 551 13.08 25.17 3.24
C VAL A 551 12.02 24.13 2.82
N ILE A 552 11.98 23.74 1.54
CA ILE A 552 11.08 22.68 1.05
C ILE A 552 11.49 21.33 1.65
N THR A 553 12.78 21.01 1.63
CA THR A 553 13.31 19.76 2.22
C THR A 553 13.15 19.74 3.73
N SER A 554 13.41 20.86 4.42
CA SER A 554 13.20 20.99 5.86
C SER A 554 11.72 20.89 6.24
N THR A 555 10.82 21.49 5.45
CA THR A 555 9.37 21.32 5.63
C THR A 555 8.94 19.87 5.48
N CYS A 556 9.38 19.19 4.42
CA CYS A 556 9.07 17.78 4.21
C CYS A 556 9.52 16.92 5.41
N TYR A 557 10.75 17.12 5.89
CA TYR A 557 11.25 16.43 7.08
C TYR A 557 10.40 16.75 8.31
N SER A 558 10.19 18.03 8.62
CA SER A 558 9.47 18.46 9.82
C SER A 558 8.06 17.87 9.87
N LYS A 559 7.30 17.96 8.78
CA LYS A 559 5.93 17.43 8.75
C LYS A 559 5.88 15.91 8.80
N SER A 560 6.83 15.23 8.14
CA SER A 560 6.94 13.77 8.19
C SER A 560 7.27 13.28 9.61
N ALA A 561 8.22 13.93 10.29
CA ALA A 561 8.61 13.59 11.66
C ALA A 561 7.44 13.80 12.64
N LEU A 562 6.72 14.93 12.53
CA LEU A 562 5.54 15.22 13.35
C LEU A 562 4.41 14.21 13.10
N ARG A 563 4.18 13.80 11.85
CA ARG A 563 3.16 12.81 11.52
C ARG A 563 3.48 11.42 12.05
N VAL A 564 4.76 11.02 11.98
CA VAL A 564 5.25 9.78 12.59
C VAL A 564 5.06 9.83 14.10
N ALA A 565 5.45 10.92 14.77
CA ALA A 565 5.27 11.09 16.21
C ALA A 565 3.78 11.01 16.60
N ALA A 566 2.90 11.70 15.87
CA ALA A 566 1.45 11.67 16.11
C ALA A 566 0.87 10.24 16.03
N GLU A 567 1.34 9.42 15.07
CA GLU A 567 0.95 8.00 14.97
C GLU A 567 1.35 7.22 16.22
N GLN A 568 2.61 7.36 16.64
CA GLN A 568 3.15 6.60 17.77
C GLN A 568 2.47 7.00 19.09
N ILE A 569 2.24 8.30 19.31
CA ILE A 569 1.54 8.81 20.49
C ILE A 569 0.14 8.18 20.62
N CYS A 570 -0.63 8.16 19.53
CA CYS A 570 -2.00 7.61 19.54
C CYS A 570 -2.01 6.09 19.75
N ARG A 571 -0.98 5.37 19.28
CA ARG A 571 -0.82 3.92 19.54
C ARG A 571 -0.38 3.64 20.98
N ALA A 572 0.39 4.53 21.58
CA ALA A 572 0.99 4.33 22.89
C ALA A 572 0.03 4.57 24.07
N ARG A 573 -1.06 5.32 23.88
CA ARG A 573 -2.01 5.67 24.95
C ARG A 573 -3.47 5.72 24.45
N PRO A 574 -4.42 5.07 25.13
CA PRO A 574 -5.84 5.23 24.82
C PRO A 574 -6.35 6.63 25.18
N GLY A 575 -7.47 7.06 24.60
CA GLY A 575 -8.09 8.36 24.88
C GLY A 575 -7.43 9.55 24.18
N ILE A 576 -6.53 9.29 23.22
CA ILE A 576 -5.91 10.30 22.35
C ILE A 576 -6.36 10.02 20.93
N ALA A 577 -6.90 11.04 20.27
CA ALA A 577 -7.34 10.95 18.90
C ALA A 577 -6.33 11.65 17.97
N TYR A 578 -6.09 11.08 16.78
CA TYR A 578 -5.45 11.81 15.69
C TYR A 578 -6.51 12.35 14.73
N TYR A 579 -6.46 13.65 14.43
CA TYR A 579 -7.33 14.26 13.43
C TYR A 579 -6.51 14.60 12.17
N PRO A 580 -6.87 14.08 10.98
CA PRO A 580 -6.04 14.17 9.77
C PRO A 580 -6.18 15.50 9.00
N SER A 581 -6.08 16.65 9.67
CA SER A 581 -6.15 17.95 8.97
C SER A 581 -4.95 18.19 8.05
N TYR A 582 -3.77 17.67 8.40
CA TYR A 582 -2.58 17.76 7.57
C TYR A 582 -2.80 17.11 6.20
N GLU A 583 -3.29 15.88 6.19
CA GLU A 583 -3.52 15.10 4.96
C GLU A 583 -4.67 15.66 4.13
N LEU A 584 -5.71 16.20 4.78
CA LEU A 584 -6.83 16.84 4.11
C LEU A 584 -6.38 18.05 3.27
N ILE A 585 -5.46 18.85 3.80
CA ILE A 585 -4.98 20.05 3.11
C ILE A 585 -3.85 19.74 2.13
N THR A 586 -2.87 18.93 2.55
CA THR A 586 -1.62 18.71 1.80
C THR A 586 -1.65 17.49 0.87
N GLY A 587 -2.69 16.67 0.94
CA GLY A 587 -2.77 15.43 0.18
C GLY A 587 -2.68 15.67 -1.33
N GLN A 588 -1.97 14.79 -2.03
CA GLN A 588 -1.77 14.89 -3.49
C GLN A 588 -3.06 15.01 -4.31
N PHE A 589 -4.20 14.56 -3.74
CA PHE A 589 -5.51 14.64 -4.36
C PHE A 589 -6.03 16.09 -4.47
N THR A 590 -5.57 17.01 -3.62
CA THR A 590 -5.94 18.43 -3.68
C THR A 590 -5.25 19.16 -4.81
N ARG A 591 -4.10 18.64 -5.30
CA ARG A 591 -3.25 19.30 -6.29
C ARG A 591 -2.89 20.74 -5.90
N GLY A 592 -2.79 21.02 -4.59
CA GLY A 592 -2.47 22.34 -4.06
C GLY A 592 -3.67 23.30 -3.98
N ALA A 593 -4.89 22.88 -4.33
CA ALA A 593 -6.07 23.75 -4.38
C ALA A 593 -6.50 24.36 -3.03
N TYR A 594 -5.95 23.87 -1.91
CA TYR A 594 -6.23 24.37 -0.58
C TYR A 594 -5.16 25.31 -0.02
N PHE A 595 -4.20 25.72 -0.85
CA PHE A 595 -3.28 26.80 -0.52
C PHE A 595 -3.61 28.06 -1.31
N GLU A 596 -3.41 29.21 -0.67
CA GLU A 596 -3.43 30.53 -1.31
C GLU A 596 -2.22 30.69 -2.25
N ASP A 597 -2.14 31.82 -2.96
CA ASP A 597 -1.09 32.10 -3.96
C ASP A 597 0.35 32.01 -3.41
N ASP A 598 0.53 32.21 -2.10
CA ASP A 598 1.82 32.07 -1.41
C ASP A 598 2.26 30.63 -1.15
N LEU A 599 1.38 29.65 -1.47
CA LEU A 599 1.57 28.22 -1.26
C LEU A 599 1.83 27.82 0.20
N ARG A 600 1.45 28.69 1.15
CA ARG A 600 1.67 28.51 2.59
C ARG A 600 0.40 28.68 3.40
N ASN A 601 -0.37 29.73 3.14
CA ASN A 601 -1.64 30.00 3.81
C ASN A 601 -2.73 29.08 3.26
N VAL A 602 -3.60 28.59 4.15
CA VAL A 602 -4.68 27.67 3.76
C VAL A 602 -5.90 28.48 3.35
N THR A 603 -6.52 28.11 2.23
CA THR A 603 -7.72 28.79 1.74
C THR A 603 -8.92 28.61 2.67
N PRO A 604 -9.90 29.54 2.67
CA PRO A 604 -11.15 29.38 3.39
C PRO A 604 -11.86 28.05 3.08
N ASP A 605 -11.85 27.61 1.82
CA ASP A 605 -12.46 26.35 1.39
C ASP A 605 -11.76 25.12 2.00
N GLY A 606 -10.43 25.13 2.06
CA GLY A 606 -9.65 24.07 2.71
C GLY A 606 -9.94 24.01 4.21
N VAL A 607 -9.97 25.16 4.88
CA VAL A 607 -10.33 25.26 6.31
C VAL A 607 -11.76 24.77 6.54
N ALA A 608 -12.71 25.17 5.70
CA ALA A 608 -14.12 24.77 5.81
C ALA A 608 -14.27 23.25 5.63
N HIS A 609 -13.58 22.65 4.66
CA HIS A 609 -13.60 21.20 4.46
C HIS A 609 -13.06 20.47 5.71
N ALA A 610 -11.88 20.86 6.20
CA ALA A 610 -11.34 20.26 7.41
C ALA A 610 -12.33 20.40 8.59
N MET A 611 -12.75 21.62 8.90
CA MET A 611 -13.58 21.85 10.08
C MET A 611 -14.95 21.19 10.01
N ARG A 612 -15.55 21.07 8.82
CA ARG A 612 -16.79 20.31 8.63
C ARG A 612 -16.62 18.86 9.05
N LEU A 613 -15.54 18.20 8.62
CA LEU A 613 -15.25 16.82 9.02
C LEU A 613 -14.90 16.73 10.52
N PHE A 614 -14.18 17.72 11.08
CA PHE A 614 -13.93 17.75 12.53
C PHE A 614 -15.24 17.74 13.32
N VAL A 615 -16.16 18.67 13.01
CA VAL A 615 -17.44 18.78 13.70
C VAL A 615 -18.33 17.57 13.42
N GLN A 616 -18.33 17.03 12.20
CA GLN A 616 -19.12 15.84 11.86
C GLN A 616 -18.74 14.62 12.70
N TYR A 617 -17.44 14.38 12.93
CA TYR A 617 -16.96 13.17 13.59
C TYR A 617 -16.77 13.32 15.09
N TYR A 618 -16.32 14.49 15.55
CA TYR A 618 -16.08 14.74 16.96
C TYR A 618 -17.24 15.46 17.64
N GLY A 619 -18.13 16.11 16.90
CA GLY A 619 -19.26 16.84 17.46
C GLY A 619 -20.48 16.00 17.80
N GLU A 620 -21.41 16.58 18.55
CA GLU A 620 -22.74 16.00 18.72
C GLU A 620 -23.55 16.10 17.40
N PRO A 621 -24.36 15.08 17.05
CA PRO A 621 -25.21 15.16 15.87
C PRO A 621 -26.18 16.33 15.99
N GLU A 622 -26.09 17.29 15.06
CA GLU A 622 -27.02 18.41 14.99
C GLU A 622 -28.44 17.93 14.62
N GLN A 623 -29.45 18.50 15.27
CA GLN A 623 -30.75 18.65 14.60
C GLN A 623 -30.54 19.64 13.45
N PRO A 624 -31.08 19.38 12.24
CA PRO A 624 -30.80 20.21 11.08
C PRO A 624 -31.21 21.66 11.36
N ALA A 625 -30.21 22.53 11.46
CA ALA A 625 -30.40 23.98 11.47
C ALA A 625 -30.45 24.47 10.01
N GLU A 626 -31.35 25.40 9.72
CA GLU A 626 -31.51 26.03 8.41
C GLU A 626 -30.20 26.68 7.95
N ASP A 627 -29.94 26.57 6.64
CA ASP A 627 -28.80 27.13 5.92
C ASP A 627 -28.49 28.58 6.32
N ALA A 628 -27.58 28.76 7.27
CA ALA A 628 -26.96 30.04 7.56
C ALA A 628 -25.52 30.00 7.03
N GLU A 629 -25.25 30.73 5.94
CA GLU A 629 -23.87 31.00 5.54
C GLU A 629 -23.13 31.67 6.70
N PRO A 630 -21.94 31.17 7.08
CA PRO A 630 -21.19 31.78 8.17
C PRO A 630 -20.75 33.19 7.75
N PRO A 631 -20.98 34.23 8.58
CA PRO A 631 -20.49 35.56 8.27
C PRO A 631 -18.95 35.56 8.22
N VAL A 632 -18.41 36.16 7.16
CA VAL A 632 -16.98 36.50 7.05
C VAL A 632 -16.72 37.61 8.06
N ASP A 633 -15.80 37.35 8.99
CA ASP A 633 -15.32 38.41 9.90
C ASP A 633 -14.12 39.07 9.23
N PRO A 634 -14.25 40.31 8.75
CA PRO A 634 -13.18 41.01 8.05
C PRO A 634 -11.98 41.35 8.96
N LEU A 635 -12.10 41.18 10.29
CA LEU A 635 -11.03 41.49 11.24
C LEU A 635 -10.16 40.28 11.61
N PHE A 636 -10.54 39.06 11.21
CA PHE A 636 -9.68 37.92 11.52
C PHE A 636 -8.49 37.84 10.57
N LYS A 637 -7.29 37.88 11.16
CA LYS A 637 -6.03 37.56 10.51
C LYS A 637 -5.35 36.45 11.31
N VAL A 638 -4.83 35.42 10.63
CA VAL A 638 -3.99 34.40 11.27
C VAL A 638 -2.74 35.09 11.78
N ILE A 639 -2.40 34.90 13.05
CA ILE A 639 -1.21 35.51 13.66
C ILE A 639 -0.09 34.48 13.62
N CYS A 640 0.95 34.73 12.83
CA CYS A 640 2.08 33.81 12.66
C CYS A 640 3.38 34.46 13.14
N ASP A 641 3.91 34.02 14.28
CA ASP A 641 5.14 34.59 14.82
C ASP A 641 6.34 34.44 13.88
N GLU A 642 6.42 33.30 13.17
CA GLU A 642 7.48 33.01 12.19
C GLU A 642 7.55 34.00 11.03
N GLU A 643 6.53 34.80 10.73
CA GLU A 643 6.60 35.83 9.66
C GLU A 643 7.68 36.88 9.96
N ARG A 644 8.04 37.06 11.24
CA ARG A 644 9.17 37.92 11.64
C ARG A 644 10.54 37.38 11.19
N LEU A 645 10.63 36.09 10.85
CA LEU A 645 11.88 35.51 10.32
C LEU A 645 12.18 36.02 8.91
N ASP A 646 11.14 36.38 8.14
CA ASP A 646 11.27 36.86 6.76
C ASP A 646 11.32 38.38 6.67
N SER A 647 10.67 39.10 7.59
CA SER A 647 10.59 40.58 7.56
C SER A 647 11.95 41.28 7.69
N ASP A 648 12.94 40.60 8.24
CA ASP A 648 14.27 41.13 8.54
C ASP A 648 15.39 40.45 7.69
N ALA A 649 15.01 39.59 6.73
CA ALA A 649 15.88 38.89 5.77
C ALA A 649 16.02 39.67 4.45
#